data_AF-A0A7V7X6D6-F1
#
_entry.id   AF-A0A7V7X6D6-F1
#
_cell.length_a   1.000
_cell.length_b   1.000
_cell.length_c   1.000
_cell.angle_alpha   90.00
_cell.angle_beta   90.00
_cell.angle_gamma   90.00
#
_symmetry.space_group_name_H-M   'P 1'
#
loop_
_entity.id
_entity.type
_entity.pdbx_description
1 polymer ?
#
loop_
_entity_poly.entity_id
_entity_poly.type
_entity_poly.pdbx_seq_one_letter_code
_entity_poly.pdbx_strand_id
1 'polypeptide(L)'
;MGATNDRIVQFLSTVAGLSGVLLGLFFALLGTVASTTYSKAPSELRSLLMDEPIIVAYVRQSTFLAAISILVLVSISLRFTPQAFIIFFLTWNSLRLIFYLFQAVKFAFEFFNVAVLTRILIRKIGKEIRSVTLESKNWLDPSFQIHHRKQVSFYLRYLSDSVTLSVDVSSIKKTGGLEIEEIILGLRYYLGLKGRIPTDSKWFREKHVFTPFLPSNDPAKEISARTYAFPAPKVTKDIMWFEVEILNILFQYLDRTLEKKRIETFVQFGNYMKIVSEDCGQSGNVRAGKIVLQGLYNVMEKLIDSDHQRKEFSSDLLQSLDVFILCLESLVLKLLLRIQSATPDVFNGRIVQLTKNNATPYALDFFDDYIPVLEQLTSFIQFESKVEGKIITPKWYIVQLATAKYVEVVSESVNDAIKCLFAFSDNIRNLLSGSVFVAESSFVRQRVLHVYWKIKSHLKTIKSQMEDFKKFKIQDDVVWPADIFDQIIMEINSRSRNTIVEMSKSLSPLVKLNLPETIPDLFGQAYFSVSQEVFDRMSKNDSDCFEDIFRAFFDASMDFKVILRESGNLQFYRQILVSQPIIELLRLSGLCFIYTDLIGNSTFRDSCINTWDNYLAKISGGSNEVETNALKTIFEDYQNWKNDNSIKPNFQEDYRRQIILAQKLDELGLLKKEFQYPRSMQSQNSDWSELIRAVASLFHFNHLIIHDFSDIFVELYLGCRLASKNVIAVDYENSFVRKIIDPLEYEN
;
A
#
# COMPACT_ATOMS: atom_id res chain seq x y z
N MET A 1 6.57 -62.71 -55.37
CA MET A 1 6.28 -61.26 -55.48
C MET A 1 4.87 -60.88 -55.01
N GLY A 2 3.84 -61.74 -55.13
CA GLY A 2 2.48 -61.43 -54.63
C GLY A 2 2.37 -61.27 -53.10
N ALA A 3 2.91 -62.22 -52.33
CA ALA A 3 2.77 -62.22 -50.85
C ALA A 3 3.40 -61.01 -50.13
N THR A 4 4.42 -60.36 -50.71
CA THR A 4 5.04 -59.14 -50.17
C THR A 4 4.20 -57.89 -50.45
N ASN A 5 3.56 -57.81 -51.62
CA ASN A 5 2.64 -56.72 -51.93
C ASN A 5 1.37 -56.81 -51.08
N ASP A 6 0.84 -58.01 -50.84
CA ASP A 6 -0.34 -58.20 -49.99
C ASP A 6 -0.12 -57.73 -48.54
N ARG A 7 1.08 -57.98 -47.98
CA ARG A 7 1.46 -57.50 -46.65
C ARG A 7 1.61 -55.97 -46.59
N ILE A 8 2.15 -55.36 -47.64
CA ILE A 8 2.30 -53.90 -47.73
C ILE A 8 0.93 -53.23 -47.88
N VAL A 9 0.03 -53.80 -48.69
CA VAL A 9 -1.34 -53.33 -48.85
C VAL A 9 -2.11 -53.46 -47.54
N GLN A 10 -1.98 -54.58 -46.82
CA GLN A 10 -2.56 -54.73 -45.48
C GLN A 10 -2.03 -53.68 -44.50
N PHE A 11 -0.71 -53.46 -44.45
CA PHE A 11 -0.10 -52.45 -43.58
C PHE A 11 -0.63 -51.04 -43.88
N LEU A 12 -0.64 -50.62 -45.15
CA LEU A 12 -1.12 -49.31 -45.57
C LEU A 12 -2.60 -49.09 -45.29
N SER A 13 -3.44 -50.10 -45.56
CA SER A 13 -4.87 -50.07 -45.24
C SER A 13 -5.10 -49.99 -43.72
N THR A 14 -4.27 -50.67 -42.93
CA THR A 14 -4.32 -50.59 -41.47
C THR A 14 -3.93 -49.20 -40.97
N VAL A 15 -2.86 -48.61 -41.50
CA VAL A 15 -2.43 -47.25 -41.12
C VAL A 15 -3.48 -46.20 -41.51
N ALA A 16 -4.04 -46.29 -42.72
CA ALA A 16 -5.11 -45.39 -43.17
C ALA A 16 -6.36 -45.53 -42.28
N GLY A 17 -6.82 -46.75 -42.02
CA GLY A 17 -7.97 -47.02 -41.16
C GLY A 17 -7.76 -46.55 -39.73
N LEU A 18 -6.60 -46.84 -39.15
CA LEU A 18 -6.27 -46.49 -37.77
C LEU A 18 -6.15 -44.97 -37.59
N SER A 19 -5.58 -44.24 -38.57
CA SER A 19 -5.54 -42.78 -38.54
C SER A 19 -6.93 -42.14 -38.57
N GLY A 20 -7.84 -42.66 -39.40
CA GLY A 20 -9.23 -42.21 -39.46
C GLY A 20 -10.02 -42.51 -38.19
N VAL A 21 -9.87 -43.72 -37.63
CA VAL A 21 -10.52 -44.12 -36.38
C VAL A 21 -10.05 -43.28 -35.19
N LEU A 22 -8.74 -43.06 -35.06
CA LEU A 22 -8.18 -42.21 -34.00
C LEU A 22 -8.64 -40.75 -34.13
N LEU A 23 -8.72 -40.23 -35.35
CA LEU A 23 -9.24 -38.89 -35.60
C LEU A 23 -10.71 -38.79 -35.20
N GLY A 24 -11.53 -39.77 -35.59
CA GLY A 24 -12.95 -39.84 -35.24
C GLY A 24 -13.19 -39.96 -33.73
N LEU A 25 -12.46 -40.85 -33.05
CA LEU A 25 -12.49 -41.00 -31.60
C LEU A 25 -12.10 -39.72 -30.87
N PHE A 26 -11.06 -39.03 -31.34
CA PHE A 26 -10.63 -37.76 -30.77
C PHE A 26 -11.72 -36.70 -30.86
N PHE A 27 -12.35 -36.51 -32.02
CA PHE A 27 -13.45 -35.55 -32.17
C PHE A 27 -14.71 -35.96 -31.40
N ALA A 28 -15.02 -37.25 -31.31
CA ALA A 28 -16.11 -37.74 -30.49
C ALA A 28 -15.88 -37.45 -28.99
N LEU A 29 -14.68 -37.75 -28.48
CA LEU A 29 -14.31 -37.49 -27.09
C LEU A 29 -14.33 -35.99 -26.79
N LEU A 30 -13.74 -35.18 -27.66
CA LEU A 30 -13.70 -33.74 -27.54
C LEU A 30 -15.10 -33.12 -27.61
N GLY A 31 -15.98 -33.60 -28.49
CA GLY A 31 -17.39 -33.21 -28.55
C GLY A 31 -18.17 -33.58 -27.29
N THR A 32 -17.93 -34.76 -26.72
CA THR A 32 -18.58 -35.24 -25.49
C THR A 32 -18.14 -34.40 -24.29
N VAL A 33 -16.84 -34.12 -24.15
CA VAL A 33 -16.31 -33.31 -23.05
C VAL A 33 -16.74 -31.84 -23.20
N ALA A 34 -16.68 -31.26 -24.40
CA ALA A 34 -17.18 -29.91 -24.66
C ALA A 34 -18.69 -29.77 -24.37
N SER A 35 -19.48 -30.80 -24.65
CA SER A 35 -20.92 -30.83 -24.37
C SER A 35 -21.24 -31.00 -22.88
N THR A 36 -20.44 -31.78 -22.13
CA THR A 36 -20.70 -32.07 -20.72
C THR A 36 -20.17 -31.02 -19.76
N THR A 37 -18.96 -30.49 -19.98
CA THR A 37 -18.33 -29.51 -19.08
C THR A 37 -18.73 -28.07 -19.40
N TYR A 38 -19.08 -27.80 -20.66
CA TYR A 38 -19.33 -26.45 -21.17
C TYR A 38 -20.56 -26.40 -22.09
N SER A 39 -21.63 -27.13 -21.75
CA SER A 39 -22.95 -27.00 -22.41
C SER A 39 -23.44 -25.54 -22.46
N LYS A 40 -23.03 -24.74 -21.48
CA LYS A 40 -23.34 -23.31 -21.34
C LYS A 40 -22.27 -22.35 -21.88
N ALA A 41 -21.12 -22.83 -22.38
CA ALA A 41 -20.08 -21.94 -22.90
C ALA A 41 -20.43 -21.40 -24.29
N PRO A 42 -19.99 -20.18 -24.62
CA PRO A 42 -20.12 -19.61 -25.96
C PRO A 42 -19.51 -20.51 -27.03
N SER A 43 -20.09 -20.52 -28.24
CA SER A 43 -19.57 -21.28 -29.39
C SER A 43 -18.12 -20.90 -29.74
N GLU A 44 -17.72 -19.66 -29.44
CA GLU A 44 -16.36 -19.14 -29.64
C GLU A 44 -15.31 -19.86 -28.75
N LEU A 45 -15.73 -20.46 -27.63
CA LEU A 45 -14.88 -21.26 -26.75
C LEU A 45 -14.42 -22.56 -27.42
N ARG A 46 -15.30 -23.12 -28.24
CA ARG A 46 -15.03 -24.36 -28.98
C ARG A 46 -14.09 -24.11 -30.15
N SER A 47 -14.15 -22.95 -30.80
CA SER A 47 -13.23 -22.61 -31.89
C SER A 47 -11.81 -22.36 -31.37
N LEU A 48 -11.65 -21.73 -30.21
CA LEU A 48 -10.31 -21.49 -29.63
C LEU A 48 -9.54 -22.79 -29.37
N LEU A 49 -10.24 -23.84 -28.94
CA LEU A 49 -9.65 -25.18 -28.76
C LEU A 49 -9.21 -25.79 -30.10
N MET A 50 -9.98 -25.58 -31.17
CA MET A 50 -9.62 -26.10 -32.50
C MET A 50 -8.42 -25.39 -33.13
N ASP A 51 -8.15 -24.15 -32.71
CA ASP A 51 -7.04 -23.34 -33.21
C ASP A 51 -5.72 -23.57 -32.42
N GLU A 52 -5.72 -24.42 -31.39
CA GLU A 52 -4.51 -24.68 -30.61
C GLU A 52 -3.47 -25.48 -31.41
N PRO A 53 -2.19 -25.08 -31.41
CA PRO A 53 -1.17 -25.63 -32.30
C PRO A 53 -0.92 -27.13 -32.08
N ILE A 54 -1.16 -27.65 -30.86
CA ILE A 54 -1.03 -29.08 -30.56
C ILE A 54 -2.15 -29.87 -31.25
N ILE A 55 -3.39 -29.36 -31.20
CA ILE A 55 -4.56 -29.99 -31.81
C ILE A 55 -4.47 -29.87 -33.33
N VAL A 56 -4.12 -28.69 -33.86
CA VAL A 56 -3.89 -28.48 -35.29
C VAL A 56 -2.75 -29.37 -35.81
N ALA A 57 -1.65 -29.52 -35.06
CA ALA A 57 -0.56 -30.41 -35.45
C ALA A 57 -1.00 -31.88 -35.49
N TYR A 58 -1.78 -32.33 -34.51
CA TYR A 58 -2.35 -33.68 -34.50
C TYR A 58 -3.29 -33.90 -35.69
N VAL A 59 -4.25 -33.00 -35.91
CA VAL A 59 -5.21 -33.09 -37.03
C VAL A 59 -4.46 -33.08 -38.35
N ARG A 60 -3.56 -32.12 -38.57
CA ARG A 60 -2.76 -32.00 -39.80
C ARG A 60 -1.92 -33.25 -40.05
N GLN A 61 -1.27 -33.78 -39.01
CA GLN A 61 -0.44 -34.98 -39.12
C GLN A 61 -1.28 -36.23 -39.43
N SER A 62 -2.47 -36.36 -38.81
CA SER A 62 -3.41 -37.45 -39.05
C SER A 62 -3.95 -37.41 -40.49
N THR A 63 -4.42 -36.24 -40.94
CA THR A 63 -4.91 -36.05 -42.31
C THR A 63 -3.81 -36.28 -43.35
N PHE A 64 -2.59 -35.81 -43.08
CA PHE A 64 -1.43 -36.03 -43.95
C PHE A 64 -1.08 -37.52 -44.07
N LEU A 65 -1.08 -38.26 -42.95
CA LEU A 65 -0.82 -39.70 -42.94
C LEU A 65 -1.90 -40.47 -43.71
N ALA A 66 -3.18 -40.12 -43.52
CA ALA A 66 -4.30 -40.70 -44.25
C ALA A 66 -4.19 -40.44 -45.76
N ALA A 67 -3.93 -39.18 -46.15
CA ALA A 67 -3.82 -38.78 -47.55
C ALA A 67 -2.66 -39.49 -48.27
N ILE A 68 -1.48 -39.57 -47.64
CA ILE A 68 -0.34 -40.30 -48.23
C ILE A 68 -0.61 -41.79 -48.32
N SER A 69 -1.23 -42.38 -47.29
CA SER A 69 -1.55 -43.82 -47.30
C SER A 69 -2.50 -44.16 -48.45
N ILE A 70 -3.51 -43.31 -48.71
CA ILE A 70 -4.42 -43.45 -49.85
C ILE A 70 -3.67 -43.26 -51.19
N LEU A 71 -2.81 -42.25 -51.30
CA LEU A 71 -2.01 -42.02 -52.51
C LEU A 71 -1.09 -43.21 -52.84
N VAL A 72 -0.46 -43.81 -51.83
CA VAL A 72 0.40 -44.99 -52.01
C VAL A 72 -0.44 -46.21 -52.39
N LEU A 73 -1.63 -46.39 -51.81
CA LEU A 73 -2.56 -47.46 -52.21
C LEU A 73 -3.00 -47.31 -53.67
N VAL A 74 -3.34 -46.11 -54.12
CA VAL A 74 -3.68 -45.83 -55.53
C VAL A 74 -2.47 -46.10 -56.43
N SER A 75 -1.27 -45.75 -56.00
CA SER A 75 -0.03 -46.00 -56.74
C SER A 75 0.24 -47.51 -56.90
N ILE A 76 -0.05 -48.32 -55.87
CA ILE A 76 0.03 -49.79 -55.94
C ILE A 76 -0.99 -50.34 -56.94
N SER A 77 -2.21 -49.80 -56.95
CA SER A 77 -3.25 -50.18 -57.94
C SER A 77 -2.84 -49.88 -59.38
N LEU A 78 -2.02 -48.84 -59.60
CA LEU A 78 -1.41 -48.49 -60.89
C LEU A 78 -0.13 -49.28 -61.22
N ARG A 79 0.18 -50.34 -60.44
CA ARG A 79 1.36 -51.22 -60.57
C ARG A 79 2.71 -50.57 -60.23
N PHE A 80 2.74 -49.46 -59.52
CA PHE A 80 3.99 -48.93 -58.96
C PHE A 80 4.37 -49.69 -57.68
N THR A 81 5.63 -50.12 -57.58
CA THR A 81 6.16 -50.77 -56.38
C THR A 81 6.68 -49.72 -55.39
N PRO A 82 6.15 -49.65 -54.15
CA PRO A 82 6.65 -48.70 -53.17
C PRO A 82 8.06 -49.08 -52.74
N GLN A 83 8.97 -48.11 -52.78
CA GLN A 83 10.34 -48.29 -52.30
C GLN A 83 10.37 -48.38 -50.77
N ALA A 84 11.36 -49.09 -50.22
CA ALA A 84 11.53 -49.27 -48.77
C ALA A 84 11.58 -47.94 -47.99
N PHE A 85 12.08 -46.87 -48.61
CA PHE A 85 12.10 -45.53 -48.03
C PHE A 85 10.70 -44.97 -47.73
N ILE A 86 9.72 -45.21 -48.62
CA ILE A 86 8.33 -44.75 -48.43
C ILE A 86 7.69 -45.47 -47.24
N ILE A 87 7.96 -46.76 -47.11
CA ILE A 87 7.46 -47.57 -45.98
C ILE A 87 8.08 -47.07 -44.67
N PHE A 88 9.40 -46.87 -44.62
CA PHE A 88 10.09 -46.33 -43.45
C PHE A 88 9.56 -44.94 -43.06
N PHE A 89 9.35 -44.05 -44.04
CA PHE A 89 8.78 -42.72 -43.82
C PHE A 89 7.37 -42.80 -43.24
N LEU A 90 6.53 -43.71 -43.72
CA LEU A 90 5.18 -43.91 -43.19
C LEU A 90 5.22 -44.46 -41.76
N THR A 91 6.07 -45.45 -41.46
CA THR A 91 6.22 -45.98 -40.09
C THR A 91 6.67 -44.89 -39.12
N TRP A 92 7.61 -44.03 -39.52
CA TRP A 92 8.04 -42.89 -38.73
C TRP A 92 6.92 -41.88 -38.46
N ASN A 93 6.12 -41.53 -39.47
CA ASN A 93 5.00 -40.63 -39.31
C ASN A 93 3.88 -41.23 -38.44
N SER A 94 3.67 -42.55 -38.50
CA SER A 94 2.74 -43.26 -37.61
C SER A 94 3.18 -43.20 -36.15
N LEU A 95 4.48 -43.37 -35.86
CA LEU A 95 5.01 -43.19 -34.50
C LEU A 95 4.80 -41.75 -34.01
N ARG A 96 5.10 -40.75 -34.84
CA ARG A 96 4.85 -39.34 -34.50
C ARG A 96 3.38 -39.06 -34.22
N LEU A 97 2.46 -39.68 -34.96
CA LEU A 97 1.02 -39.52 -34.74
C LEU A 97 0.60 -39.98 -33.34
N ILE A 98 1.17 -41.09 -32.83
CA ILE A 98 0.88 -41.59 -31.47
C ILE A 98 1.32 -40.58 -30.41
N PHE A 99 2.52 -39.99 -30.56
CA PHE A 99 3.00 -38.95 -29.64
C PHE A 99 2.11 -37.70 -29.69
N TYR A 100 1.70 -37.25 -30.88
CA TYR A 100 0.79 -36.11 -31.01
C TYR A 100 -0.60 -36.40 -30.45
N LEU A 101 -1.13 -37.61 -30.61
CA LEU A 101 -2.40 -38.03 -30.01
C LEU A 101 -2.34 -37.92 -28.49
N PHE A 102 -1.29 -38.47 -27.86
CA PHE A 102 -1.15 -38.42 -26.41
C PHE A 102 -1.09 -36.98 -25.90
N GLN A 103 -0.32 -36.12 -26.57
CA GLN A 103 -0.25 -34.69 -26.24
C GLN A 103 -1.59 -33.98 -26.46
N ALA A 104 -2.30 -34.26 -27.56
CA ALA A 104 -3.57 -33.64 -27.88
C ALA A 104 -4.68 -34.06 -26.91
N VAL A 105 -4.75 -35.33 -26.51
CA VAL A 105 -5.71 -35.83 -25.51
C VAL A 105 -5.41 -35.23 -24.14
N LYS A 106 -4.14 -35.25 -23.69
CA LYS A 106 -3.74 -34.61 -22.43
C LYS A 106 -4.08 -33.11 -22.44
N PHE A 107 -3.76 -32.42 -23.53
CA PHE A 107 -4.06 -31.00 -23.69
C PHE A 107 -5.57 -30.76 -23.71
N ALA A 108 -6.37 -31.58 -24.37
CA ALA A 108 -7.82 -31.47 -24.33
C ALA A 108 -8.31 -31.53 -22.87
N PHE A 109 -7.92 -32.55 -22.11
CA PHE A 109 -8.28 -32.66 -20.68
C PHE A 109 -7.79 -31.47 -19.83
N GLU A 110 -6.57 -30.99 -20.04
CA GLU A 110 -6.00 -29.85 -19.31
C GLU A 110 -6.60 -28.50 -19.72
N PHE A 111 -7.00 -28.33 -20.98
CA PHE A 111 -7.66 -27.12 -21.48
C PHE A 111 -9.03 -26.90 -20.81
N PHE A 112 -9.69 -27.98 -20.39
CA PHE A 112 -10.92 -27.91 -19.61
C PHE A 112 -10.69 -27.48 -18.14
N ASN A 113 -9.44 -27.27 -17.70
CA ASN A 113 -9.12 -26.62 -16.43
C ASN A 113 -9.02 -25.09 -16.61
N VAL A 114 -9.87 -24.35 -15.90
CA VAL A 114 -9.95 -22.89 -15.99
C VAL A 114 -8.60 -22.21 -15.71
N ALA A 115 -7.80 -22.70 -14.76
CA ALA A 115 -6.47 -22.15 -14.46
C ALA A 115 -5.51 -22.25 -15.65
N VAL A 116 -5.51 -23.38 -16.36
CA VAL A 116 -4.67 -23.60 -17.54
C VAL A 116 -5.14 -22.72 -18.69
N LEU A 117 -6.46 -22.62 -18.88
CA LEU A 117 -7.06 -21.77 -19.89
C LEU A 117 -6.71 -20.29 -19.67
N THR A 118 -6.87 -19.78 -18.45
CA THR A 118 -6.51 -18.41 -18.07
C THR A 118 -5.04 -18.13 -18.36
N ARG A 119 -4.13 -19.05 -18.01
CA ARG A 119 -2.70 -18.93 -18.33
C ARG A 119 -2.43 -18.86 -19.85
N ILE A 120 -3.12 -19.66 -20.66
CA ILE A 120 -2.97 -19.63 -22.12
C ILE A 120 -3.44 -18.29 -22.67
N LEU A 121 -4.58 -17.78 -22.22
CA LEU A 121 -5.13 -16.49 -22.64
C LEU A 121 -4.21 -15.34 -22.26
N ILE A 122 -3.72 -15.29 -21.02
CA ILE A 122 -2.80 -14.24 -20.57
C ILE A 122 -1.50 -14.27 -21.39
N ARG A 123 -0.99 -15.45 -21.74
CA ARG A 123 0.18 -15.57 -22.65
C ARG A 123 -0.14 -15.06 -24.05
N LYS A 124 -1.33 -15.32 -24.60
CA LYS A 124 -1.75 -14.77 -25.90
C LYS A 124 -1.86 -13.25 -25.82
N ILE A 125 -2.56 -12.72 -24.81
CA ILE A 125 -2.66 -11.28 -24.54
C ILE A 125 -1.27 -10.63 -24.43
N GLY A 126 -0.34 -11.23 -23.69
CA GLY A 126 1.03 -10.73 -23.55
C GLY A 126 1.80 -10.67 -24.87
N LYS A 127 1.60 -11.64 -25.78
CA LYS A 127 2.18 -11.61 -27.13
C LYS A 127 1.60 -10.47 -27.97
N GLU A 128 0.28 -10.29 -27.93
CA GLU A 128 -0.42 -9.23 -28.66
C GLU A 128 -0.08 -7.82 -28.11
N ILE A 129 0.19 -7.68 -26.82
CA ILE A 129 0.68 -6.42 -26.25
C ILE A 129 2.11 -6.15 -26.75
N ARG A 130 2.98 -7.17 -26.70
CA ARG A 130 4.39 -7.06 -27.13
C ARG A 130 4.51 -6.68 -28.60
N SER A 131 3.60 -7.14 -29.47
CA SER A 131 3.61 -6.79 -30.90
C SER A 131 3.27 -5.32 -31.18
N VAL A 132 2.78 -4.57 -30.21
CA VAL A 132 2.51 -3.13 -30.33
C VAL A 132 3.61 -2.25 -29.69
N THR A 133 4.63 -2.88 -29.12
CA THR A 133 5.81 -2.19 -28.56
C THR A 133 6.98 -2.15 -29.55
N LEU A 134 8.03 -1.39 -29.20
CA LEU A 134 9.28 -1.23 -29.96
C LEU A 134 9.92 -2.54 -30.50
N GLU A 135 9.58 -3.69 -29.92
CA GLU A 135 10.19 -4.98 -30.26
C GLU A 135 9.61 -5.62 -31.54
N SER A 136 8.53 -5.07 -32.09
CA SER A 136 7.89 -5.56 -33.31
C SER A 136 8.28 -4.71 -34.53
N LYS A 137 8.23 -5.29 -35.73
CA LYS A 137 8.62 -4.57 -36.97
C LYS A 137 7.58 -3.55 -37.46
N ASN A 138 6.30 -3.73 -37.11
CA ASN A 138 5.18 -2.93 -37.61
C ASN A 138 4.39 -2.25 -36.48
N TRP A 139 5.01 -2.04 -35.32
CA TRP A 139 4.35 -1.50 -34.13
C TRP A 139 3.73 -0.11 -34.33
N LEU A 140 4.26 0.70 -35.25
CA LEU A 140 3.72 2.02 -35.61
C LEU A 140 2.55 1.99 -36.60
N ASP A 141 2.29 0.87 -37.28
CA ASP A 141 1.24 0.80 -38.29
C ASP A 141 -0.15 0.80 -37.61
N PRO A 142 -1.02 1.78 -37.92
CA PRO A 142 -2.35 1.88 -37.32
C PRO A 142 -3.22 0.64 -37.55
N SER A 143 -3.06 -0.06 -38.67
CA SER A 143 -3.87 -1.24 -39.00
C SER A 143 -3.51 -2.44 -38.12
N PHE A 144 -2.21 -2.64 -37.87
CA PHE A 144 -1.71 -3.68 -36.97
C PHE A 144 -2.11 -3.39 -35.52
N GLN A 145 -2.02 -2.12 -35.08
CA GLN A 145 -2.46 -1.70 -33.75
C GLN A 145 -3.95 -2.01 -33.51
N ILE A 146 -4.82 -1.70 -34.50
CA ILE A 146 -6.25 -2.03 -34.41
C ILE A 146 -6.46 -3.54 -34.37
N HIS A 147 -5.74 -4.31 -35.18
CA HIS A 147 -5.85 -5.76 -35.21
C HIS A 147 -5.52 -6.37 -33.84
N HIS A 148 -4.34 -6.06 -33.29
CA HIS A 148 -3.90 -6.55 -31.99
C HIS A 148 -4.84 -6.11 -30.85
N ARG A 149 -5.35 -4.87 -30.90
CA ARG A 149 -6.37 -4.40 -29.95
C ARG A 149 -7.64 -5.24 -30.00
N LYS A 150 -8.15 -5.54 -31.20
CA LYS A 150 -9.35 -6.39 -31.37
C LYS A 150 -9.13 -7.80 -30.83
N GLN A 151 -7.95 -8.38 -31.06
CA GLN A 151 -7.60 -9.70 -30.53
C GLN A 151 -7.57 -9.71 -29.00
N VAL A 152 -6.97 -8.69 -28.37
CA VAL A 152 -6.95 -8.58 -26.90
C VAL A 152 -8.36 -8.36 -26.34
N SER A 153 -9.19 -7.50 -26.94
CA SER A 153 -10.60 -7.36 -26.54
C SER A 153 -11.35 -8.69 -26.59
N PHE A 154 -11.11 -9.50 -27.63
CA PHE A 154 -11.70 -10.83 -27.76
C PHE A 154 -11.23 -11.77 -26.63
N TYR A 155 -9.93 -11.83 -26.36
CA TYR A 155 -9.39 -12.66 -25.28
C TYR A 155 -9.81 -12.20 -23.87
N LEU A 156 -9.96 -10.89 -23.64
CA LEU A 156 -10.43 -10.36 -22.35
C LEU A 156 -11.91 -10.68 -22.10
N ARG A 157 -12.77 -10.53 -23.13
CA ARG A 157 -14.17 -10.95 -23.03
C ARG A 157 -14.28 -12.42 -22.67
N TYR A 158 -13.46 -13.24 -23.33
CA TYR A 158 -13.41 -14.67 -23.08
C TYR A 158 -12.88 -15.02 -21.68
N LEU A 159 -11.90 -14.27 -21.19
CA LEU A 159 -11.40 -14.40 -19.82
C LEU A 159 -12.51 -14.08 -18.81
N SER A 160 -13.27 -13.00 -19.05
CA SER A 160 -14.45 -12.66 -18.25
C SER A 160 -15.46 -13.82 -18.21
N ASP A 161 -15.84 -14.35 -19.37
CA ASP A 161 -16.79 -15.46 -19.46
C ASP A 161 -16.27 -16.71 -18.72
N SER A 162 -14.99 -17.03 -18.87
CA SER A 162 -14.34 -18.16 -18.20
C SER A 162 -14.36 -18.03 -16.67
N VAL A 163 -14.07 -16.82 -16.16
CA VAL A 163 -14.12 -16.49 -14.73
C VAL A 163 -15.55 -16.59 -14.19
N THR A 164 -16.56 -16.17 -14.97
CA THR A 164 -17.96 -16.32 -14.53
C THR A 164 -18.38 -17.78 -14.41
N LEU A 165 -17.95 -18.63 -15.36
CA LEU A 165 -18.25 -20.07 -15.35
C LEU A 165 -17.53 -20.81 -14.21
N SER A 166 -16.31 -20.39 -13.85
CA SER A 166 -15.52 -21.04 -12.79
C SER A 166 -16.12 -20.85 -11.41
N VAL A 167 -16.79 -19.73 -11.18
CA VAL A 167 -17.47 -19.45 -9.92
C VAL A 167 -18.76 -20.27 -9.78
N ASP A 168 -19.51 -20.52 -10.86
CA ASP A 168 -20.82 -21.20 -10.81
C ASP A 168 -20.71 -22.73 -10.67
N VAL A 169 -19.67 -23.34 -11.23
CA VAL A 169 -19.41 -24.78 -11.11
C VAL A 169 -18.74 -25.04 -9.76
N SER A 170 -19.54 -25.45 -8.78
CA SER A 170 -19.24 -25.67 -7.35
C SER A 170 -18.09 -26.63 -6.99
N SER A 171 -17.22 -27.01 -7.92
CA SER A 171 -16.23 -28.09 -7.78
C SER A 171 -14.75 -27.70 -7.93
N ILE A 172 -14.37 -26.41 -7.97
CA ILE A 172 -12.94 -26.05 -7.91
C ILE A 172 -12.48 -25.95 -6.45
N LYS A 173 -12.42 -27.11 -5.78
CA LYS A 173 -11.65 -27.27 -4.55
C LYS A 173 -10.15 -27.19 -4.93
N LYS A 174 -9.46 -26.17 -4.41
CA LYS A 174 -7.99 -25.94 -4.38
C LYS A 174 -7.31 -25.10 -5.48
N THR A 175 -7.90 -24.79 -6.64
CA THR A 175 -7.18 -24.02 -7.69
C THR A 175 -7.65 -22.59 -7.96
N GLY A 176 -8.68 -22.10 -7.25
CA GLY A 176 -9.24 -20.75 -7.48
C GLY A 176 -8.24 -19.59 -7.33
N GLY A 177 -7.17 -19.76 -6.55
CA GLY A 177 -6.12 -18.75 -6.41
C GLY A 177 -5.18 -18.63 -7.63
N LEU A 178 -4.94 -19.73 -8.35
CA LEU A 178 -3.99 -19.77 -9.48
C LEU A 178 -4.51 -18.97 -10.68
N GLU A 179 -5.83 -18.97 -10.89
CA GLU A 179 -6.47 -18.18 -11.97
C GLU A 179 -6.24 -16.69 -11.77
N ILE A 180 -6.44 -16.20 -10.54
CA ILE A 180 -6.26 -14.79 -10.17
C ILE A 180 -4.80 -14.38 -10.33
N GLU A 181 -3.88 -15.22 -9.85
CA GLU A 181 -2.44 -14.96 -9.91
C GLU A 181 -1.98 -14.73 -11.37
N GLU A 182 -2.45 -15.56 -12.30
CA GLU A 182 -2.13 -15.43 -13.73
C GLU A 182 -2.72 -14.14 -14.34
N ILE A 183 -3.96 -13.79 -13.99
CA ILE A 183 -4.60 -12.55 -14.47
C ILE A 183 -3.81 -11.33 -13.98
N ILE A 184 -3.43 -11.35 -12.70
CA ILE A 184 -2.65 -10.29 -12.08
C ILE A 184 -1.27 -10.21 -12.74
N LEU A 185 -0.59 -11.33 -12.97
CA LEU A 185 0.67 -11.36 -13.71
C LEU A 185 0.54 -10.74 -15.11
N GLY A 186 -0.57 -10.96 -15.80
CA GLY A 186 -0.90 -10.30 -17.06
C GLY A 186 -1.04 -8.78 -16.94
N LEU A 187 -1.74 -8.29 -15.92
CA LEU A 187 -1.87 -6.87 -15.64
C LEU A 187 -0.52 -6.21 -15.33
N ARG A 188 0.30 -6.87 -14.48
CA ARG A 188 1.65 -6.40 -14.12
C ARG A 188 2.55 -6.30 -15.35
N TYR A 189 2.49 -7.30 -16.22
CA TYR A 189 3.23 -7.31 -17.48
C TYR A 189 2.83 -6.14 -18.38
N TYR A 190 1.54 -5.80 -18.45
CA TYR A 190 1.06 -4.64 -19.20
C TYR A 190 1.52 -3.31 -18.59
N LEU A 191 1.40 -3.12 -17.27
CA LEU A 191 1.85 -1.90 -16.59
C LEU A 191 3.34 -1.62 -16.84
N GLY A 192 4.18 -2.65 -16.89
CA GLY A 192 5.60 -2.50 -17.22
C GLY A 192 5.90 -2.20 -18.70
N LEU A 193 4.98 -2.49 -19.63
CA LEU A 193 5.15 -2.25 -21.07
C LEU A 193 4.41 -1.02 -21.58
N LYS A 194 3.45 -0.49 -20.83
CA LYS A 194 2.58 0.62 -21.25
C LYS A 194 3.37 1.85 -21.69
N GLY A 195 4.37 2.27 -20.92
CA GLY A 195 5.25 3.39 -21.27
C GLY A 195 6.05 3.20 -22.57
N ARG A 196 6.04 1.99 -23.15
CA ARG A 196 6.69 1.69 -24.44
C ARG A 196 5.74 1.79 -25.65
N ILE A 197 4.46 2.09 -25.42
CA ILE A 197 3.44 2.21 -26.46
C ILE A 197 3.19 3.71 -26.74
N PRO A 198 3.18 4.17 -28.01
CA PRO A 198 2.87 5.55 -28.35
C PRO A 198 1.51 5.99 -27.84
N THR A 199 1.40 7.18 -27.27
CA THR A 199 0.13 7.67 -26.72
C THR A 199 -0.92 7.89 -27.81
N ASP A 200 -0.48 8.28 -29.02
CA ASP A 200 -1.31 8.42 -30.22
C ASP A 200 -1.64 7.09 -30.94
N SER A 201 -1.15 5.96 -30.42
CA SER A 201 -1.40 4.64 -30.99
C SER A 201 -2.90 4.31 -31.06
N LYS A 202 -3.33 3.66 -32.14
CA LYS A 202 -4.68 3.09 -32.26
C LYS A 202 -4.89 1.85 -31.38
N TRP A 203 -3.87 1.42 -30.63
CA TRP A 203 -4.01 0.51 -29.51
C TRP A 203 -4.99 1.06 -28.46
N PHE A 204 -4.93 2.35 -28.17
CA PHE A 204 -5.86 3.00 -27.25
C PHE A 204 -7.20 3.25 -27.95
N ARG A 205 -8.30 3.07 -27.22
CA ARG A 205 -9.66 3.26 -27.76
C ARG A 205 -9.91 4.76 -27.97
N GLU A 206 -10.73 5.10 -28.94
CA GLU A 206 -11.13 6.48 -29.16
C GLU A 206 -12.35 6.80 -28.30
N LYS A 207 -12.26 7.89 -27.54
CA LYS A 207 -13.31 8.40 -26.67
C LYS A 207 -13.67 9.81 -27.10
N HIS A 208 -14.93 10.02 -27.44
CA HIS A 208 -15.47 11.32 -27.80
C HIS A 208 -15.77 12.11 -26.52
N VAL A 209 -15.06 13.22 -26.32
CA VAL A 209 -15.26 14.12 -25.19
C VAL A 209 -15.88 15.41 -25.70
N PHE A 210 -17.08 15.73 -25.21
CA PHE A 210 -17.73 17.00 -25.49
C PHE A 210 -17.19 18.05 -24.54
N THR A 211 -16.58 19.10 -25.10
CA THR A 211 -16.08 20.23 -24.31
C THR A 211 -17.24 21.08 -23.85
N PRO A 212 -17.32 21.50 -22.56
CA PRO A 212 -18.36 22.41 -22.12
C PRO A 212 -18.30 23.73 -22.90
N PHE A 213 -19.45 24.20 -23.38
CA PHE A 213 -19.53 25.33 -24.32
C PHE A 213 -19.13 26.69 -23.71
N LEU A 214 -19.48 26.92 -22.44
CA LEU A 214 -19.26 28.19 -21.76
C LEU A 214 -17.78 28.47 -21.41
N PRO A 215 -17.06 27.59 -20.69
CA PRO A 215 -15.68 27.85 -20.26
C PRO A 215 -14.62 27.64 -21.35
N SER A 216 -14.98 27.07 -22.51
CA SER A 216 -14.01 26.84 -23.59
C SER A 216 -13.65 28.14 -24.33
N ASN A 217 -12.35 28.38 -24.51
CA ASN A 217 -11.80 29.45 -25.35
C ASN A 217 -11.19 28.85 -26.63
N ASP A 218 -11.96 27.99 -27.29
CA ASP A 218 -11.52 27.18 -28.42
C ASP A 218 -11.98 27.81 -29.74
N PRO A 219 -11.16 27.91 -30.80
CA PRO A 219 -11.64 28.28 -32.14
C PRO A 219 -12.86 27.45 -32.59
N ALA A 220 -13.00 26.21 -32.12
CA ALA A 220 -14.19 25.39 -32.35
C ALA A 220 -15.49 26.00 -31.77
N LYS A 221 -15.41 26.75 -30.67
CA LYS A 221 -16.55 27.49 -30.08
C LYS A 221 -16.94 28.68 -30.94
N GLU A 222 -15.96 29.41 -31.48
CA GLU A 222 -16.23 30.54 -32.36
C GLU A 222 -16.89 30.08 -33.67
N ILE A 223 -16.38 28.98 -34.25
CA ILE A 223 -16.99 28.33 -35.42
C ILE A 223 -18.41 27.87 -35.09
N SER A 224 -18.60 27.18 -33.96
CA SER A 224 -19.92 26.71 -33.49
C SER A 224 -20.91 27.85 -33.27
N ALA A 225 -20.48 28.97 -32.67
CA ALA A 225 -21.30 30.15 -32.44
C ALA A 225 -21.70 30.85 -33.76
N ARG A 226 -20.80 30.90 -34.74
CA ARG A 226 -21.06 31.49 -36.06
C ARG A 226 -21.92 30.60 -36.97
N THR A 227 -21.87 29.29 -36.79
CA THR A 227 -22.58 28.31 -37.64
C THR A 227 -23.85 27.75 -37.01
N TYR A 228 -24.16 28.10 -35.75
CA TYR A 228 -25.23 27.51 -34.94
C TYR A 228 -25.18 25.97 -34.84
N ALA A 229 -24.06 25.36 -35.19
CA ALA A 229 -23.84 23.93 -35.07
C ALA A 229 -23.21 23.62 -33.71
N PHE A 230 -23.52 22.48 -33.11
CA PHE A 230 -22.82 22.02 -31.91
C PHE A 230 -21.32 21.82 -32.20
N PRO A 231 -20.42 22.14 -31.25
CA PRO A 231 -19.00 21.88 -31.43
C PRO A 231 -18.77 20.37 -31.58
N ALA A 232 -17.98 19.98 -32.56
CA ALA A 232 -17.61 18.59 -32.76
C ALA A 232 -16.87 18.06 -31.51
N PRO A 233 -17.14 16.81 -31.08
CA PRO A 233 -16.46 16.24 -29.93
C PRO A 233 -14.97 16.08 -30.20
N LYS A 234 -14.14 16.38 -29.20
CA LYS A 234 -12.70 16.09 -29.26
C LYS A 234 -12.49 14.58 -29.11
N VAL A 235 -11.79 13.98 -30.06
CA VAL A 235 -11.42 12.56 -29.99
C VAL A 235 -10.19 12.45 -29.10
N THR A 236 -10.35 11.89 -27.91
CA THR A 236 -9.27 11.59 -26.97
C THR A 236 -9.03 10.09 -26.92
N LYS A 237 -7.83 9.65 -26.54
CA LYS A 237 -7.52 8.23 -26.39
C LYS A 237 -7.83 7.76 -24.98
N ASP A 238 -8.50 6.62 -24.85
CA ASP A 238 -8.69 5.93 -23.58
C ASP A 238 -7.43 5.13 -23.25
N ILE A 239 -6.53 5.78 -22.50
CA ILE A 239 -5.22 5.24 -22.10
C ILE A 239 -5.37 4.12 -21.06
N MET A 240 -6.55 3.98 -20.43
CA MET A 240 -6.82 3.11 -19.29
C MET A 240 -7.71 1.90 -19.63
N TRP A 241 -8.05 1.71 -20.91
CA TRP A 241 -9.07 0.75 -21.32
C TRP A 241 -8.77 -0.69 -20.87
N PHE A 242 -7.49 -1.09 -20.89
CA PHE A 242 -7.06 -2.45 -20.56
C PHE A 242 -7.09 -2.69 -19.06
N GLU A 243 -6.57 -1.75 -18.27
CA GLU A 243 -6.57 -1.82 -16.81
C GLU A 243 -8.00 -1.86 -16.27
N VAL A 244 -8.89 -1.02 -16.80
CA VAL A 244 -10.30 -1.01 -16.40
C VAL A 244 -10.96 -2.36 -16.70
N GLU A 245 -10.74 -2.94 -17.88
CA GLU A 245 -11.36 -4.23 -18.23
C GLU A 245 -10.83 -5.39 -17.37
N ILE A 246 -9.52 -5.50 -17.15
CA ILE A 246 -8.98 -6.55 -16.28
C ILE A 246 -9.40 -6.39 -14.83
N LEU A 247 -9.34 -5.16 -14.29
CA LEU A 247 -9.75 -4.90 -12.91
C LEU A 247 -11.23 -5.21 -12.70
N ASN A 248 -12.10 -4.89 -13.67
CA ASN A 248 -13.51 -5.26 -13.61
C ASN A 248 -13.70 -6.79 -13.54
N ILE A 249 -12.93 -7.57 -14.32
CA ILE A 249 -13.00 -9.04 -14.26
C ILE A 249 -12.55 -9.56 -12.88
N LEU A 250 -11.47 -9.00 -12.33
CA LEU A 250 -10.96 -9.36 -11.00
C LEU A 250 -11.96 -9.03 -9.88
N PHE A 251 -12.59 -7.85 -9.91
CA PHE A 251 -13.60 -7.47 -8.91
C PHE A 251 -14.90 -8.26 -9.05
N GLN A 252 -15.32 -8.61 -10.27
CA GLN A 252 -16.45 -9.52 -10.47
C GLN A 252 -16.20 -10.90 -9.86
N TYR A 253 -14.98 -11.43 -9.98
CA TYR A 253 -14.59 -12.68 -9.32
C TYR A 253 -14.67 -12.56 -7.80
N LEU A 254 -14.15 -11.47 -7.25
CA LEU A 254 -14.14 -11.25 -5.81
C LEU A 254 -15.56 -11.11 -5.24
N ASP A 255 -16.41 -10.29 -5.87
CA ASP A 255 -17.79 -10.08 -5.45
C ASP A 255 -18.58 -11.40 -5.35
N ARG A 256 -18.49 -12.25 -6.38
CA ARG A 256 -19.19 -13.54 -6.38
C ARG A 256 -18.61 -14.55 -5.39
N THR A 257 -17.32 -14.43 -5.05
CA THR A 257 -16.68 -15.31 -4.06
C THR A 257 -17.09 -14.91 -2.64
N LEU A 258 -17.29 -13.62 -2.39
CA LEU A 258 -17.78 -13.09 -1.13
C LEU A 258 -19.23 -13.46 -0.83
N GLU A 259 -20.09 -13.54 -1.85
CA GLU A 259 -21.45 -14.09 -1.70
C GLU A 259 -21.44 -15.52 -1.12
N LYS A 260 -20.36 -16.27 -1.34
CA LYS A 260 -20.15 -17.63 -0.81
C LYS A 260 -19.47 -17.65 0.57
N LYS A 261 -19.32 -16.51 1.23
CA LYS A 261 -18.76 -16.31 2.59
C LYS A 261 -17.32 -16.82 2.81
N ARG A 262 -16.44 -16.72 1.80
CA ARG A 262 -15.02 -17.16 1.91
C ARG A 262 -14.07 -15.99 2.15
N ILE A 263 -14.02 -15.48 3.38
CA ILE A 263 -13.23 -14.28 3.72
C ILE A 263 -11.71 -14.50 3.56
N GLU A 264 -11.20 -15.72 3.78
CA GLU A 264 -9.79 -16.07 3.51
C GLU A 264 -9.35 -15.76 2.06
N THR A 265 -10.29 -15.82 1.11
CA THR A 265 -10.00 -15.51 -0.30
C THR A 265 -9.80 -14.01 -0.51
N PHE A 266 -10.44 -13.16 0.31
CA PHE A 266 -10.27 -11.72 0.26
C PHE A 266 -8.86 -11.31 0.70
N VAL A 267 -8.34 -11.86 1.79
CA VAL A 267 -6.99 -11.56 2.28
C VAL A 267 -5.94 -11.96 1.24
N GLN A 268 -6.08 -13.15 0.64
CA GLN A 268 -5.20 -13.59 -0.46
C GLN A 268 -5.30 -12.68 -1.68
N PHE A 269 -6.52 -12.33 -2.09
CA PHE A 269 -6.76 -11.41 -3.21
C PHE A 269 -6.15 -10.03 -2.96
N GLY A 270 -6.37 -9.48 -1.78
CA GLY A 270 -5.84 -8.17 -1.40
C GLY A 270 -4.31 -8.15 -1.34
N ASN A 271 -3.66 -9.25 -0.93
CA ASN A 271 -2.20 -9.37 -1.03
C ASN A 271 -1.71 -9.30 -2.49
N TYR A 272 -2.44 -9.89 -3.45
CA TYR A 272 -2.10 -9.69 -4.86
C TYR A 272 -2.40 -8.27 -5.36
N MET A 273 -3.48 -7.65 -4.90
CA MET A 273 -3.82 -6.26 -5.24
C MET A 273 -2.85 -5.24 -4.65
N LYS A 274 -2.21 -5.56 -3.52
CA LYS A 274 -1.08 -4.79 -3.00
C LYS A 274 0.04 -4.74 -4.04
N ILE A 275 0.40 -5.87 -4.65
CA ILE A 275 1.44 -5.93 -5.69
C ILE A 275 1.02 -5.07 -6.91
N VAL A 276 -0.25 -5.13 -7.31
CA VAL A 276 -0.76 -4.27 -8.40
C VAL A 276 -0.65 -2.79 -8.02
N SER A 277 -0.98 -2.43 -6.77
CA SER A 277 -0.86 -1.06 -6.25
C SER A 277 0.60 -0.59 -6.25
N GLU A 278 1.54 -1.48 -5.90
CA GLU A 278 2.98 -1.21 -6.01
C GLU A 278 3.40 -0.91 -7.45
N ASP A 279 2.95 -1.72 -8.41
CA ASP A 279 3.28 -1.56 -9.83
C ASP A 279 2.64 -0.28 -10.41
N CYS A 280 1.42 0.08 -10.00
CA CYS A 280 0.80 1.37 -10.35
C CYS A 280 1.60 2.57 -9.81
N GLY A 281 2.09 2.47 -8.56
CA GLY A 281 2.96 3.50 -7.99
C GLY A 281 4.30 3.60 -8.73
N GLN A 282 4.89 2.45 -9.08
CA GLN A 282 6.15 2.37 -9.81
C GLN A 282 6.06 2.94 -11.24
N SER A 283 4.94 2.74 -11.95
CA SER A 283 4.75 3.29 -13.31
C SER A 283 4.32 4.76 -13.31
N GLY A 284 3.95 5.32 -12.15
CA GLY A 284 3.39 6.66 -12.02
C GLY A 284 1.88 6.73 -12.34
N ASN A 285 1.23 5.61 -12.64
CA ASN A 285 -0.18 5.56 -13.01
C ASN A 285 -1.09 5.55 -11.76
N VAL A 286 -1.16 6.69 -11.08
CA VAL A 286 -1.99 6.89 -9.87
C VAL A 286 -3.48 6.66 -10.18
N ARG A 287 -3.91 6.93 -11.41
CA ARG A 287 -5.30 6.70 -11.86
C ARG A 287 -5.68 5.23 -11.82
N ALA A 288 -4.80 4.33 -12.27
CA ALA A 288 -4.98 2.89 -12.13
C ALA A 288 -5.08 2.48 -10.66
N GLY A 289 -4.16 2.97 -9.83
CA GLY A 289 -4.15 2.74 -8.39
C GLY A 289 -5.46 3.16 -7.72
N LYS A 290 -6.02 4.32 -8.11
CA LYS A 290 -7.32 4.79 -7.61
C LYS A 290 -8.47 3.83 -7.93
N ILE A 291 -8.48 3.22 -9.12
CA ILE A 291 -9.50 2.23 -9.52
C ILE A 291 -9.37 0.96 -8.67
N VAL A 292 -8.14 0.49 -8.43
CA VAL A 292 -7.87 -0.65 -7.54
C VAL A 292 -8.40 -0.37 -6.13
N LEU A 293 -8.06 0.80 -5.57
CA LEU A 293 -8.49 1.19 -4.23
C LEU A 293 -10.01 1.36 -4.13
N GLN A 294 -10.66 1.92 -5.16
CA GLN A 294 -12.11 2.06 -5.19
C GLN A 294 -12.80 0.69 -5.21
N GLY A 295 -12.32 -0.26 -6.01
CA GLY A 295 -12.91 -1.59 -6.06
C GLY A 295 -12.73 -2.35 -4.74
N LEU A 296 -11.57 -2.24 -4.10
CA LEU A 296 -11.35 -2.81 -2.75
C LEU A 296 -12.22 -2.12 -1.69
N TYR A 297 -12.39 -0.79 -1.76
CA TYR A 297 -13.25 -0.04 -0.85
C TYR A 297 -14.70 -0.51 -0.94
N ASN A 298 -15.26 -0.63 -2.15
CA ASN A 298 -16.64 -1.09 -2.36
C ASN A 298 -16.87 -2.49 -1.77
N VAL A 299 -15.83 -3.32 -1.77
CA VAL A 299 -15.87 -4.66 -1.20
C VAL A 299 -15.79 -4.60 0.34
N MET A 300 -14.91 -3.76 0.88
CA MET A 300 -14.80 -3.53 2.33
C MET A 300 -16.11 -2.98 2.92
N GLU A 301 -16.78 -2.07 2.20
CA GLU A 301 -18.09 -1.54 2.59
C GLU A 301 -19.12 -2.67 2.76
N LYS A 302 -19.23 -3.58 1.78
CA LYS A 302 -20.10 -4.76 1.88
C LYS A 302 -19.74 -5.69 3.05
N LEU A 303 -18.45 -5.86 3.35
CA LEU A 303 -17.99 -6.69 4.45
C LEU A 303 -18.37 -6.08 5.81
N ILE A 304 -18.13 -4.78 5.98
CA ILE A 304 -18.47 -4.05 7.21
C ILE A 304 -20.00 -4.04 7.43
N ASP A 305 -20.79 -3.83 6.38
CA ASP A 305 -22.26 -3.91 6.44
C ASP A 305 -22.75 -5.30 6.87
N SER A 306 -22.06 -6.36 6.44
CA SER A 306 -22.41 -7.73 6.84
C SER A 306 -22.05 -8.04 8.30
N ASP A 307 -20.97 -7.46 8.82
CA ASP A 307 -20.51 -7.64 10.20
C ASP A 307 -21.26 -6.75 11.20
N HIS A 308 -21.79 -5.59 10.76
CA HIS A 308 -22.75 -4.78 11.53
C HIS A 308 -23.91 -5.61 12.09
N GLN A 309 -24.32 -6.68 11.39
CA GLN A 309 -25.39 -7.57 11.81
C GLN A 309 -24.95 -8.60 12.86
N ARG A 310 -23.65 -8.91 12.96
CA ARG A 310 -23.11 -9.94 13.87
C ARG A 310 -22.85 -9.45 15.29
N LYS A 311 -22.57 -8.15 15.48
CA LYS A 311 -22.29 -7.49 16.78
C LYS A 311 -21.11 -8.07 17.59
N GLU A 312 -20.33 -8.98 17.03
CA GLU A 312 -19.14 -9.58 17.65
C GLU A 312 -17.88 -9.19 16.87
N PHE A 313 -16.74 -9.18 17.57
CA PHE A 313 -15.42 -8.89 17.00
C PHE A 313 -15.04 -9.95 15.94
N SER A 314 -14.49 -9.50 14.80
CA SER A 314 -14.13 -10.34 13.67
C SER A 314 -12.64 -10.20 13.33
N SER A 315 -11.85 -11.23 13.62
CA SER A 315 -10.41 -11.23 13.26
C SER A 315 -10.16 -11.16 11.75
N ASP A 316 -11.10 -11.68 10.95
CA ASP A 316 -11.06 -11.66 9.49
C ASP A 316 -11.24 -10.23 8.95
N LEU A 317 -12.10 -9.42 9.59
CA LEU A 317 -12.31 -8.02 9.23
C LEU A 317 -11.05 -7.19 9.48
N LEU A 318 -10.36 -7.43 10.61
CA LEU A 318 -9.11 -6.74 10.93
C LEU A 318 -8.01 -7.04 9.90
N GLN A 319 -7.85 -8.31 9.50
CA GLN A 319 -6.92 -8.69 8.43
C GLN A 319 -7.28 -8.01 7.10
N SER A 320 -8.57 -7.96 6.78
CA SER A 320 -9.08 -7.32 5.56
C SER A 320 -8.78 -5.81 5.54
N LEU A 321 -8.95 -5.13 6.68
CA LEU A 321 -8.59 -3.73 6.87
C LEU A 321 -7.08 -3.49 6.74
N ASP A 322 -6.24 -4.36 7.29
CA ASP A 322 -4.78 -4.22 7.16
C ASP A 322 -4.35 -4.32 5.69
N VAL A 323 -4.87 -5.30 4.95
CA VAL A 323 -4.56 -5.47 3.54
C VAL A 323 -5.01 -4.27 2.70
N PHE A 324 -6.18 -3.70 3.00
CA PHE A 324 -6.64 -2.46 2.35
C PHE A 324 -5.68 -1.29 2.59
N ILE A 325 -5.26 -1.05 3.84
CA ILE A 325 -4.34 0.02 4.18
C ILE A 325 -2.94 -0.23 3.59
N LEU A 326 -2.49 -1.49 3.54
CA LEU A 326 -1.25 -1.87 2.88
C LEU A 326 -1.29 -1.56 1.37
N CYS A 327 -2.43 -1.73 0.70
CA CYS A 327 -2.59 -1.32 -0.70
C CYS A 327 -2.44 0.21 -0.85
N LEU A 328 -3.08 0.98 0.02
CA LEU A 328 -2.95 2.45 0.06
C LEU A 328 -1.50 2.89 0.28
N GLU A 329 -0.84 2.32 1.29
CA GLU A 329 0.58 2.58 1.60
C GLU A 329 1.46 2.27 0.38
N SER A 330 1.25 1.11 -0.22
CA SER A 330 2.09 0.59 -1.29
C SER A 330 2.06 1.45 -2.56
N LEU A 331 0.88 1.98 -2.92
CA LEU A 331 0.70 2.88 -4.06
C LEU A 331 1.55 4.15 -3.89
N VAL A 332 1.39 4.82 -2.75
CA VAL A 332 2.07 6.09 -2.47
C VAL A 332 3.57 5.85 -2.28
N LEU A 333 3.96 4.87 -1.47
CA LEU A 333 5.34 4.63 -1.13
C LEU A 333 6.18 4.27 -2.36
N LYS A 334 5.66 3.42 -3.26
CA LYS A 334 6.38 3.05 -4.49
C LYS A 334 6.52 4.21 -5.47
N LEU A 335 5.51 5.07 -5.56
CA LEU A 335 5.63 6.32 -6.31
C LEU A 335 6.77 7.18 -5.77
N LEU A 336 6.81 7.41 -4.45
CA LEU A 336 7.85 8.23 -3.82
C LEU A 336 9.25 7.62 -4.01
N LEU A 337 9.40 6.30 -3.81
CA LEU A 337 10.67 5.61 -4.02
C LEU A 337 11.14 5.67 -5.47
N ARG A 338 10.21 5.58 -6.43
CA ARG A 338 10.54 5.72 -7.84
C ARG A 338 11.03 7.13 -8.17
N ILE A 339 10.40 8.18 -7.64
CA ILE A 339 10.87 9.56 -7.79
C ILE A 339 12.28 9.71 -7.20
N GLN A 340 12.53 9.13 -6.02
CA GLN A 340 13.84 9.16 -5.36
C GLN A 340 14.94 8.46 -6.17
N SER A 341 14.59 7.43 -6.94
CA SER A 341 15.55 6.74 -7.82
C SER A 341 15.98 7.57 -9.04
N ALA A 342 15.21 8.59 -9.43
CA ALA A 342 15.47 9.43 -10.59
C ALA A 342 16.34 10.65 -10.20
N THR A 343 17.62 10.44 -9.91
CA THR A 343 18.53 11.54 -9.55
C THR A 343 18.73 12.51 -10.73
N PRO A 344 19.04 13.80 -10.46
CA PRO A 344 19.29 14.82 -11.50
C PRO A 344 20.26 14.37 -12.61
N ASP A 345 21.34 13.68 -12.24
CA ASP A 345 22.35 13.20 -13.19
C ASP A 345 21.83 12.08 -14.10
N VAL A 346 21.12 11.11 -13.51
CA VAL A 346 20.50 10.00 -14.26
C VAL A 346 19.42 10.53 -15.20
N PHE A 347 18.61 11.49 -14.72
CA PHE A 347 17.59 12.16 -15.51
C PHE A 347 18.22 12.88 -16.71
N ASN A 348 19.21 13.74 -16.48
CA ASN A 348 19.90 14.49 -17.54
C ASN A 348 20.53 13.54 -18.56
N GLY A 349 21.21 12.48 -18.09
CA GLY A 349 21.81 11.47 -18.96
C GLY A 349 20.80 10.78 -19.88
N ARG A 350 19.57 10.54 -19.42
CA ARG A 350 18.47 9.98 -20.23
C ARG A 350 17.92 10.99 -21.23
N ILE A 351 17.68 12.23 -20.82
CA ILE A 351 17.14 13.27 -21.72
C ILE A 351 18.12 13.60 -22.85
N VAL A 352 19.43 13.67 -22.57
CA VAL A 352 20.46 13.91 -23.60
C VAL A 352 20.44 12.81 -24.67
N GLN A 353 20.03 11.58 -24.37
CA GLN A 353 19.91 10.53 -25.39
C GLN A 353 18.87 10.84 -26.46
N LEU A 354 17.83 11.62 -26.14
CA LEU A 354 16.81 12.04 -27.12
C LEU A 354 17.37 12.94 -28.22
N THR A 355 18.51 13.60 -27.97
CA THR A 355 19.18 14.46 -28.96
C THR A 355 19.97 13.68 -30.00
N LYS A 356 20.05 12.34 -29.90
CA LYS A 356 20.73 11.48 -30.87
C LYS A 356 19.79 11.11 -32.03
N ASN A 357 20.36 10.97 -33.23
CA ASN A 357 19.61 10.50 -34.40
C ASN A 357 18.96 9.13 -34.12
N ASN A 358 17.67 9.01 -34.46
CA ASN A 358 16.82 7.82 -34.25
C ASN A 358 16.52 7.45 -32.78
N ALA A 359 16.69 8.37 -31.83
CA ALA A 359 16.27 8.13 -30.45
C ALA A 359 14.74 8.02 -30.34
N THR A 360 14.26 7.05 -29.57
CA THR A 360 12.84 6.85 -29.27
C THR A 360 12.54 7.13 -27.79
N PRO A 361 11.50 7.91 -27.47
CA PRO A 361 11.15 8.22 -26.08
C PRO A 361 10.73 6.97 -25.28
N TYR A 362 10.20 5.96 -25.97
CA TYR A 362 9.69 4.69 -25.43
C TYR A 362 10.75 3.73 -24.89
N ALA A 363 12.03 3.97 -25.20
CA ALA A 363 13.15 3.18 -24.67
C ALA A 363 13.61 3.72 -23.30
N LEU A 364 13.17 4.92 -22.94
CA LEU A 364 13.56 5.58 -21.71
C LEU A 364 12.57 5.21 -20.60
N ASP A 365 13.10 4.70 -19.50
CA ASP A 365 12.34 4.24 -18.36
C ASP A 365 11.79 5.42 -17.52
N PHE A 366 10.75 6.09 -17.99
CA PHE A 366 10.06 7.23 -17.35
C PHE A 366 8.63 6.87 -16.91
N PHE A 367 7.98 7.80 -16.19
CA PHE A 367 6.57 7.67 -15.83
C PHE A 367 5.67 7.68 -17.06
N ASP A 368 4.59 6.90 -17.01
CA ASP A 368 3.59 6.83 -18.09
C ASP A 368 3.05 8.21 -18.46
N ASP A 369 2.75 9.04 -17.46
CA ASP A 369 2.21 10.40 -17.65
C ASP A 369 3.25 11.40 -18.21
N TYR A 370 4.54 11.06 -18.18
CA TYR A 370 5.61 11.88 -18.76
C TYR A 370 5.91 11.51 -20.23
N ILE A 371 5.48 10.35 -20.70
CA ILE A 371 5.68 9.91 -22.10
C ILE A 371 5.11 10.91 -23.13
N PRO A 372 3.88 11.47 -22.99
CA PRO A 372 3.36 12.46 -23.93
C PRO A 372 4.26 13.70 -24.08
N VAL A 373 4.88 14.14 -22.98
CA VAL A 373 5.80 15.28 -22.97
C VAL A 373 7.05 14.94 -23.79
N LEU A 374 7.58 13.72 -23.62
CA LEU A 374 8.74 13.26 -24.37
C LEU A 374 8.44 13.07 -25.86
N GLU A 375 7.25 12.61 -26.22
CA GLU A 375 6.80 12.50 -27.61
C GLU A 375 6.75 13.87 -28.28
N GLN A 376 6.16 14.86 -27.60
CA GLN A 376 6.10 16.23 -28.10
C GLN A 376 7.50 16.82 -28.29
N LEU A 377 8.38 16.69 -27.29
CA LEU A 377 9.79 17.13 -27.38
C LEU A 377 10.52 16.46 -28.54
N THR A 378 10.36 15.15 -28.70
CA THR A 378 10.98 14.40 -29.78
C THR A 378 10.47 14.86 -31.15
N SER A 379 9.16 15.17 -31.25
CA SER A 379 8.57 15.68 -32.50
C SER A 379 9.18 17.01 -32.93
N PHE A 380 9.48 17.91 -31.98
CA PHE A 380 10.13 19.20 -32.27
C PHE A 380 11.57 19.03 -32.72
N ILE A 381 12.35 18.17 -32.05
CA ILE A 381 13.74 17.88 -32.42
C ILE A 381 13.81 17.22 -33.81
N GLN A 382 12.91 16.29 -34.10
CA GLN A 382 12.84 15.64 -35.42
C GLN A 382 12.40 16.60 -36.52
N PHE A 383 11.47 17.51 -36.23
CA PHE A 383 11.06 18.55 -37.17
C PHE A 383 12.24 19.44 -37.55
N GLU A 384 12.97 19.93 -36.54
CA GLU A 384 14.17 20.74 -36.73
C GLU A 384 15.23 20.00 -37.56
N SER A 385 15.55 18.75 -37.22
CA SER A 385 16.49 17.94 -37.99
C SER A 385 16.06 17.71 -39.45
N LYS A 386 14.76 17.65 -39.74
CA LYS A 386 14.24 17.43 -41.10
C LYS A 386 14.25 18.70 -41.95
N VAL A 387 13.95 19.86 -41.35
CA VAL A 387 13.87 21.14 -42.06
C VAL A 387 15.25 21.79 -42.19
N GLU A 388 16.03 21.81 -41.12
CA GLU A 388 17.30 22.54 -41.02
C GLU A 388 18.53 21.63 -41.25
N GLY A 389 18.34 20.32 -41.29
CA GLY A 389 19.42 19.32 -41.44
C GLY A 389 20.33 19.17 -40.20
N LYS A 390 20.12 19.99 -39.16
CA LYS A 390 20.83 19.95 -37.88
C LYS A 390 19.93 20.41 -36.74
N ILE A 391 20.26 20.02 -35.52
CA ILE A 391 19.62 20.54 -34.30
C ILE A 391 20.32 21.86 -33.94
N ILE A 392 19.60 22.98 -34.04
CA ILE A 392 20.00 24.34 -33.66
C ILE A 392 19.72 24.55 -32.16
N THR A 393 18.62 23.99 -31.66
CA THR A 393 18.21 24.09 -30.25
C THR A 393 19.33 23.61 -29.32
N PRO A 394 19.82 24.44 -28.39
CA PRO A 394 20.87 24.05 -27.46
C PRO A 394 20.43 22.90 -26.54
N LYS A 395 21.34 21.95 -26.26
CA LYS A 395 21.07 20.80 -25.38
C LYS A 395 20.62 21.22 -23.98
N TRP A 396 21.21 22.28 -23.43
CA TRP A 396 20.86 22.79 -22.11
C TRP A 396 19.40 23.26 -22.05
N TYR A 397 18.87 23.82 -23.15
CA TYR A 397 17.49 24.29 -23.23
C TYR A 397 16.49 23.13 -23.27
N ILE A 398 16.82 22.07 -24.03
CA ILE A 398 16.04 20.83 -24.06
C ILE A 398 15.95 20.21 -22.66
N VAL A 399 17.08 20.17 -21.94
CA VAL A 399 17.13 19.66 -20.56
C VAL A 399 16.33 20.55 -19.61
N GLN A 400 16.43 21.88 -19.71
CA GLN A 400 15.63 22.82 -18.90
C GLN A 400 14.13 22.59 -19.10
N LEU A 401 13.66 22.53 -20.35
CA LEU A 401 12.25 22.34 -20.67
C LEU A 401 11.74 20.97 -20.22
N ALA A 402 12.51 19.91 -20.49
CA ALA A 402 12.19 18.56 -20.05
C ALA A 402 12.10 18.46 -18.52
N THR A 403 13.04 19.09 -17.81
CA THR A 403 13.07 19.10 -16.34
C THR A 403 11.87 19.83 -15.76
N ALA A 404 11.55 21.04 -16.25
CA ALA A 404 10.42 21.81 -15.74
C ALA A 404 9.10 21.02 -15.87
N LYS A 405 8.88 20.37 -17.03
CA LYS A 405 7.72 19.50 -17.25
C LYS A 405 7.75 18.21 -16.43
N TYR A 406 8.93 17.65 -16.18
CA TYR A 406 9.05 16.49 -15.30
C TYR A 406 8.65 16.83 -13.86
N VAL A 407 9.13 17.96 -13.32
CA VAL A 407 8.77 18.42 -11.98
C VAL A 407 7.27 18.70 -11.88
N GLU A 408 6.66 19.23 -12.94
CA GLU A 408 5.20 19.44 -13.02
C GLU A 408 4.44 18.11 -12.91
N VAL A 409 4.75 17.13 -13.76
CA VAL A 409 4.13 15.79 -13.73
C VAL A 409 4.33 15.11 -12.39
N VAL A 410 5.55 15.15 -11.83
CA VAL A 410 5.84 14.57 -10.51
C VAL A 410 4.99 15.22 -9.41
N SER A 411 4.89 16.55 -9.41
CA SER A 411 4.12 17.29 -8.43
C SER A 411 2.63 16.93 -8.52
N GLU A 412 2.08 16.83 -9.73
CA GLU A 412 0.70 16.40 -9.95
C GLU A 412 0.46 14.96 -9.47
N SER A 413 1.32 14.01 -9.87
CA SER A 413 1.19 12.60 -9.47
C SER A 413 1.28 12.42 -7.96
N VAL A 414 2.21 13.12 -7.28
CA VAL A 414 2.32 13.07 -5.81
C VAL A 414 1.08 13.66 -5.16
N ASN A 415 0.60 14.82 -5.62
CA ASN A 415 -0.60 15.46 -5.08
C ASN A 415 -1.83 14.53 -5.22
N ASP A 416 -2.02 13.93 -6.39
CA ASP A 416 -3.12 13.01 -6.65
C ASP A 416 -3.04 11.75 -5.78
N ALA A 417 -1.84 11.19 -5.59
CA ALA A 417 -1.63 10.02 -4.75
C ALA A 417 -1.93 10.30 -3.27
N ILE A 418 -1.49 11.45 -2.76
CA ILE A 418 -1.76 11.89 -1.38
C ILE A 418 -3.25 12.20 -1.18
N LYS A 419 -3.90 12.86 -2.14
CA LYS A 419 -5.36 13.06 -2.10
C LYS A 419 -6.12 11.75 -2.09
N CYS A 420 -5.68 10.75 -2.86
CA CYS A 420 -6.27 9.41 -2.82
C CYS A 420 -6.10 8.77 -1.43
N LEU A 421 -4.90 8.84 -0.86
CA LEU A 421 -4.64 8.35 0.50
C LEU A 421 -5.61 8.98 1.52
N PHE A 422 -5.73 10.31 1.52
CA PHE A 422 -6.62 11.01 2.43
C PHE A 422 -8.08 10.59 2.22
N ALA A 423 -8.58 10.64 0.99
CA ALA A 423 -9.96 10.29 0.68
C ALA A 423 -10.33 8.87 1.15
N PHE A 424 -9.51 7.87 0.81
CA PHE A 424 -9.82 6.48 1.19
C PHE A 424 -9.62 6.20 2.68
N SER A 425 -8.63 6.85 3.33
CA SER A 425 -8.44 6.76 4.78
C SER A 425 -9.63 7.35 5.55
N ASP A 426 -10.16 8.49 5.10
CA ASP A 426 -11.33 9.13 5.69
C ASP A 426 -12.59 8.31 5.44
N ASN A 427 -12.77 7.76 4.23
CA ASN A 427 -13.93 6.93 3.91
C ASN A 427 -14.01 5.69 4.82
N ILE A 428 -12.91 4.95 5.02
CA ILE A 428 -12.90 3.81 5.95
C ILE A 428 -13.13 4.25 7.39
N ARG A 429 -12.54 5.36 7.83
CA ARG A 429 -12.77 5.89 9.19
C ARG A 429 -14.24 6.23 9.40
N ASN A 430 -14.90 6.79 8.39
CA ASN A 430 -16.33 7.11 8.43
C ASN A 430 -17.20 5.85 8.46
N LEU A 431 -16.84 4.80 7.69
CA LEU A 431 -17.54 3.51 7.76
C LEU A 431 -17.43 2.86 9.15
N LEU A 432 -16.30 3.01 9.81
CA LEU A 432 -16.06 2.49 11.17
C LEU A 432 -16.51 3.46 12.27
N SER A 433 -17.28 4.50 11.94
CA SER A 433 -17.78 5.47 12.92
C SER A 433 -18.95 4.87 13.71
N GLY A 434 -18.65 4.30 14.89
CA GLY A 434 -19.67 3.73 15.77
C GLY A 434 -19.06 3.03 16.98
N SER A 435 -19.88 2.80 18.01
CA SER A 435 -19.45 2.12 19.24
C SER A 435 -19.19 0.62 19.07
N VAL A 436 -19.57 0.04 17.93
CA VAL A 436 -19.41 -1.40 17.65
C VAL A 436 -17.98 -1.73 17.23
N PHE A 437 -17.32 -0.86 16.45
CA PHE A 437 -16.03 -1.16 15.81
C PHE A 437 -14.84 -0.49 16.51
N VAL A 438 -14.85 -0.44 17.84
CA VAL A 438 -13.79 0.26 18.60
C VAL A 438 -12.41 -0.31 18.29
N ALA A 439 -12.26 -1.64 18.26
CA ALA A 439 -10.99 -2.31 18.02
C ALA A 439 -10.49 -2.07 16.59
N GLU A 440 -11.34 -2.29 15.59
CA GLU A 440 -11.05 -2.09 14.17
C GLU A 440 -10.74 -0.62 13.87
N SER A 441 -11.52 0.30 14.44
CA SER A 441 -11.32 1.74 14.29
C SER A 441 -9.99 2.19 14.91
N SER A 442 -9.63 1.68 16.10
CA SER A 442 -8.31 1.94 16.70
C SER A 442 -7.19 1.37 15.83
N PHE A 443 -7.32 0.14 15.34
CA PHE A 443 -6.34 -0.49 14.46
C PHE A 443 -6.10 0.32 13.19
N VAL A 444 -7.16 0.72 12.48
CA VAL A 444 -7.07 1.56 11.27
C VAL A 444 -6.33 2.86 11.55
N ARG A 445 -6.65 3.54 12.65
CA ARG A 445 -5.97 4.81 13.03
C ARG A 445 -4.48 4.60 13.24
N GLN A 446 -4.07 3.53 13.94
CA GLN A 446 -2.66 3.21 14.16
C GLN A 446 -1.93 2.96 12.84
N ARG A 447 -2.54 2.18 11.94
CA ARG A 447 -1.97 1.88 10.62
C ARG A 447 -1.85 3.14 9.76
N VAL A 448 -2.87 4.00 9.75
CA VAL A 448 -2.84 5.28 9.02
C VAL A 448 -1.76 6.23 9.55
N LEU A 449 -1.60 6.34 10.88
CA LEU A 449 -0.53 7.14 11.49
C LEU A 449 0.86 6.65 11.06
N HIS A 450 1.06 5.34 11.02
CA HIS A 450 2.30 4.74 10.54
C HIS A 450 2.57 5.05 9.05
N VAL A 451 1.53 5.00 8.21
CA VAL A 451 1.63 5.38 6.78
C VAL A 451 2.00 6.86 6.64
N TYR A 452 1.36 7.76 7.38
CA TYR A 452 1.68 9.19 7.40
C TYR A 452 3.13 9.45 7.81
N TRP A 453 3.61 8.78 8.85
CA TRP A 453 5.00 8.90 9.30
C TRP A 453 6.00 8.50 8.21
N LYS A 454 5.78 7.36 7.54
CA LYS A 454 6.63 6.91 6.42
C LYS A 454 6.60 7.89 5.25
N ILE A 455 5.42 8.30 4.80
CA ILE A 455 5.29 9.20 3.65
C ILE A 455 5.98 10.54 3.94
N LYS A 456 5.79 11.09 5.13
CA LYS A 456 6.41 12.36 5.55
C LYS A 456 7.93 12.32 5.45
N SER A 457 8.58 11.20 5.80
CA SER A 457 10.04 11.10 5.71
C SER A 457 10.51 11.11 4.24
N HIS A 458 9.83 10.38 3.36
CA HIS A 458 10.16 10.37 1.93
C HIS A 458 9.89 11.70 1.23
N LEU A 459 8.82 12.42 1.60
CA LEU A 459 8.50 13.74 1.05
C LEU A 459 9.59 14.77 1.34
N LYS A 460 10.21 14.75 2.53
CA LYS A 460 11.34 15.64 2.85
C LYS A 460 12.54 15.41 1.92
N THR A 461 12.88 14.15 1.67
CA THR A 461 13.97 13.79 0.75
C THR A 461 13.65 14.22 -0.68
N ILE A 462 12.41 14.00 -1.13
CA ILE A 462 11.98 14.41 -2.48
C ILE A 462 12.02 15.92 -2.62
N LYS A 463 11.58 16.69 -1.60
CA LYS A 463 11.68 18.15 -1.61
C LYS A 463 13.13 18.61 -1.88
N SER A 464 14.09 18.07 -1.15
CA SER A 464 15.52 18.37 -1.36
C SER A 464 15.98 18.02 -2.77
N GLN A 465 15.54 16.88 -3.32
CA GLN A 465 15.88 16.48 -4.68
C GLN A 465 15.24 17.40 -5.74
N MET A 466 14.02 17.91 -5.50
CA MET A 466 13.37 18.87 -6.40
C MET A 466 14.08 20.21 -6.40
N GLU A 467 14.68 20.62 -5.27
CA GLU A 467 15.59 21.78 -5.24
C GLU A 467 16.86 21.54 -6.05
N ASP A 468 17.42 20.33 -6.06
CA ASP A 468 18.54 19.98 -6.92
C ASP A 468 18.18 20.05 -8.41
N PHE A 469 16.96 19.66 -8.81
CA PHE A 469 16.49 19.82 -10.19
C PHE A 469 16.40 21.30 -10.63
N LYS A 470 16.18 22.24 -9.71
CA LYS A 470 16.21 23.68 -10.02
C LYS A 470 17.59 24.16 -10.47
N LYS A 471 18.67 23.43 -10.22
CA LYS A 471 20.02 23.74 -10.74
C LYS A 471 20.09 23.73 -12.27
N PHE A 472 19.16 23.05 -12.95
CA PHE A 472 19.04 23.08 -14.41
C PHE A 472 18.30 24.31 -14.95
N LYS A 473 17.84 25.21 -14.08
CA LYS A 473 17.27 26.50 -14.48
C LYS A 473 18.39 27.45 -14.89
N ILE A 474 18.51 27.72 -16.19
CA ILE A 474 19.50 28.64 -16.76
C ILE A 474 18.84 29.96 -17.17
N GLN A 475 17.64 29.90 -17.76
CA GLN A 475 16.84 31.07 -18.15
C GLN A 475 15.46 31.09 -17.47
N ASP A 476 14.90 32.29 -17.31
CA ASP A 476 13.59 32.55 -16.67
C ASP A 476 12.40 32.47 -17.63
N ASP A 477 12.63 32.07 -18.88
CA ASP A 477 11.63 31.97 -19.95
C ASP A 477 10.69 30.76 -19.81
N VAL A 478 11.14 29.71 -19.12
CA VAL A 478 10.33 28.52 -18.81
C VAL A 478 9.65 28.68 -17.46
N VAL A 479 8.33 28.49 -17.41
CA VAL A 479 7.55 28.51 -16.16
C VAL A 479 7.84 27.22 -15.37
N TRP A 480 8.32 27.39 -14.13
CA TRP A 480 8.52 26.28 -13.20
C TRP A 480 7.31 26.14 -12.27
N PRO A 481 6.91 24.90 -11.92
CA PRO A 481 5.81 24.66 -11.00
C PRO A 481 6.14 25.18 -9.59
N ALA A 482 5.10 25.59 -8.86
CA ALA A 482 5.20 25.99 -7.47
C ALA A 482 5.52 24.79 -6.56
N ASP A 483 6.20 25.05 -5.43
CA ASP A 483 6.46 24.03 -4.44
C ASP A 483 5.16 23.69 -3.68
N ILE A 484 4.73 22.43 -3.80
CA ILE A 484 3.53 21.90 -3.13
C ILE A 484 3.86 21.06 -1.89
N PHE A 485 5.12 20.69 -1.68
CA PHE A 485 5.50 19.67 -0.69
C PHE A 485 5.30 20.16 0.75
N ASP A 486 5.55 21.44 1.02
CA ASP A 486 5.33 22.03 2.35
C ASP A 486 3.84 22.01 2.72
N GLN A 487 2.96 22.34 1.78
CA GLN A 487 1.51 22.30 2.00
C GLN A 487 1.04 20.87 2.29
N ILE A 488 1.54 19.88 1.53
CA ILE A 488 1.22 18.47 1.76
C ILE A 488 1.73 18.01 3.14
N ILE A 489 2.96 18.35 3.52
CA ILE A 489 3.52 18.00 4.83
C ILE A 489 2.70 18.62 5.96
N MET A 490 2.27 19.88 5.81
CA MET A 490 1.38 20.54 6.77
C MET A 490 0.03 19.82 6.88
N GLU A 491 -0.58 19.42 5.77
CA GLU A 491 -1.85 18.68 5.78
C GLU A 491 -1.70 17.30 6.45
N ILE A 492 -0.62 16.56 6.15
CA ILE A 492 -0.31 15.28 6.82
C ILE A 492 -0.19 15.49 8.34
N ASN A 493 0.50 16.53 8.79
CA ASN A 493 0.65 16.82 10.21
C ASN A 493 -0.70 17.11 10.87
N SER A 494 -1.53 17.94 10.24
CA SER A 494 -2.88 18.25 10.73
C SER A 494 -3.75 17.00 10.85
N ARG A 495 -3.77 16.16 9.81
CA ARG A 495 -4.53 14.90 9.82
C ARG A 495 -3.99 13.89 10.83
N SER A 496 -2.67 13.81 11.01
CA SER A 496 -2.04 12.96 12.03
C SER A 496 -2.48 13.39 13.43
N ARG A 497 -2.50 14.71 13.71
CA ARG A 497 -3.01 15.25 14.99
C ARG A 497 -4.48 14.90 15.24
N ASN A 498 -5.34 15.04 14.24
CA ASN A 498 -6.75 14.67 14.40
C ASN A 498 -6.91 13.16 14.64
N THR A 499 -6.12 12.35 13.94
CA THR A 499 -6.16 10.88 14.07
C THR A 499 -5.72 10.43 15.47
N ILE A 500 -4.68 11.04 16.05
CA ILE A 500 -4.22 10.69 17.41
C ILE A 500 -5.23 11.13 18.48
N VAL A 501 -5.89 12.28 18.31
CA VAL A 501 -6.95 12.75 19.23
C VAL A 501 -8.17 11.81 19.19
N GLU A 502 -8.56 11.31 18.02
CA GLU A 502 -9.63 10.31 17.95
C GLU A 502 -9.21 8.96 18.54
N MET A 503 -7.96 8.56 18.34
CA MET A 503 -7.42 7.32 18.90
C MET A 503 -7.37 7.39 20.44
N SER A 504 -6.99 8.53 21.02
CA SER A 504 -6.97 8.70 22.49
C SER A 504 -8.37 8.50 23.09
N LYS A 505 -9.41 9.04 22.45
CA LYS A 505 -10.82 8.86 22.85
C LYS A 505 -11.27 7.39 22.82
N SER A 506 -10.62 6.54 22.03
CA SER A 506 -10.93 5.11 21.93
C SER A 506 -10.26 4.22 22.98
N LEU A 507 -9.31 4.75 23.78
CA LEU A 507 -8.53 3.95 24.73
C LEU A 507 -9.38 3.31 25.83
N SER A 508 -10.22 4.09 26.52
CA SER A 508 -11.09 3.58 27.61
C SER A 508 -12.12 2.53 27.14
N PRO A 509 -12.78 2.70 25.98
CA PRO A 509 -13.59 1.62 25.41
C PRO A 509 -12.76 0.39 25.02
N LEU A 510 -11.56 0.58 24.46
CA LEU A 510 -10.71 -0.50 23.97
C LEU A 510 -10.16 -1.40 25.08
N VAL A 511 -9.76 -0.82 26.21
CA VAL A 511 -9.23 -1.61 27.34
C VAL A 511 -10.28 -2.56 27.93
N LYS A 512 -11.56 -2.19 27.84
CA LYS A 512 -12.71 -2.97 28.35
C LYS A 512 -13.10 -4.12 27.43
N LEU A 513 -12.51 -4.22 26.23
CA LEU A 513 -12.78 -5.30 25.29
C LEU A 513 -11.95 -6.54 25.62
N ASN A 514 -12.63 -7.68 25.76
CA ASN A 514 -11.97 -8.98 25.85
C ASN A 514 -11.61 -9.47 24.44
N LEU A 515 -10.40 -9.13 23.99
CA LEU A 515 -9.89 -9.57 22.70
C LEU A 515 -9.20 -10.95 22.82
N PRO A 516 -9.37 -11.84 21.82
CA PRO A 516 -8.62 -13.09 21.73
C PRO A 516 -7.10 -12.92 21.76
N GLU A 517 -6.38 -13.86 22.38
CA GLU A 517 -4.91 -13.89 22.45
C GLU A 517 -4.22 -14.00 21.07
N THR A 518 -4.95 -14.38 20.02
CA THR A 518 -4.45 -14.51 18.65
C THR A 518 -4.29 -13.17 17.92
N ILE A 519 -4.74 -12.06 18.53
CA ILE A 519 -4.72 -10.73 17.93
C ILE A 519 -3.61 -9.90 18.61
N PRO A 520 -2.94 -8.98 17.87
CA PRO A 520 -2.01 -8.05 18.47
C PRO A 520 -2.63 -7.24 19.62
N ASP A 521 -1.80 -6.81 20.58
CA ASP A 521 -2.23 -5.94 21.68
C ASP A 521 -2.55 -4.52 21.18
N LEU A 522 -3.77 -4.35 20.67
CA LEU A 522 -4.26 -3.09 20.11
C LEU A 522 -4.31 -1.99 21.17
N PHE A 523 -4.66 -2.35 22.42
CA PHE A 523 -4.71 -1.40 23.52
C PHE A 523 -3.31 -0.95 23.91
N GLY A 524 -2.39 -1.87 24.16
CA GLY A 524 -1.02 -1.54 24.55
C GLY A 524 -0.32 -0.67 23.52
N GLN A 525 -0.49 -0.98 22.23
CA GLN A 525 0.07 -0.17 21.14
C GLN A 525 -0.55 1.24 21.06
N ALA A 526 -1.88 1.35 21.21
CA ALA A 526 -2.56 2.65 21.22
C ALA A 526 -2.16 3.46 22.46
N TYR A 527 -2.14 2.84 23.64
CA TYR A 527 -1.77 3.44 24.92
C TYR A 527 -0.36 4.00 24.88
N PHE A 528 0.59 3.23 24.36
CA PHE A 528 1.96 3.65 24.14
C PHE A 528 2.06 4.82 23.15
N SER A 529 1.36 4.74 22.03
CA SER A 529 1.39 5.81 21.01
C SER A 529 0.84 7.13 21.56
N VAL A 530 -0.22 7.06 22.37
CA VAL A 530 -0.80 8.24 23.03
C VAL A 530 0.11 8.77 24.14
N SER A 531 0.77 7.92 24.93
CA SER A 531 1.71 8.37 25.96
C SER A 531 2.92 9.10 25.35
N GLN A 532 3.40 8.62 24.21
CA GLN A 532 4.43 9.30 23.42
C GLN A 532 3.96 10.63 22.87
N GLU A 533 2.72 10.72 22.36
CA GLU A 533 2.16 11.99 21.88
C GLU A 533 2.04 13.04 22.99
N VAL A 534 1.61 12.64 24.19
CA VAL A 534 1.56 13.53 25.38
C VAL A 534 2.95 14.10 25.66
N PHE A 535 3.99 13.26 25.66
CA PHE A 535 5.37 13.70 25.84
C PHE A 535 5.86 14.62 24.71
N ASP A 536 5.65 14.21 23.46
CA ASP A 536 6.11 14.94 22.28
C ASP A 536 5.52 16.36 22.24
N ARG A 537 4.25 16.52 22.63
CA ARG A 537 3.58 17.82 22.72
C ARG A 537 4.21 18.74 23.75
N MET A 538 4.54 18.21 24.93
CA MET A 538 5.28 18.98 25.94
C MET A 538 6.66 19.39 25.42
N SER A 539 7.40 18.45 24.81
CA SER A 539 8.76 18.72 24.31
C SER A 539 8.82 19.76 23.19
N LYS A 540 7.78 19.84 22.36
CA LYS A 540 7.67 20.75 21.21
C LYS A 540 6.90 22.04 21.53
N ASN A 541 6.44 22.22 22.77
CA ASN A 541 5.54 23.31 23.18
C ASN A 541 4.25 23.40 22.34
N ASP A 542 3.62 22.26 22.03
CA ASP A 542 2.36 22.18 21.29
C ASP A 542 1.20 21.90 22.26
N SER A 543 0.56 22.98 22.73
CA SER A 543 -0.57 22.90 23.68
C SER A 543 -1.91 22.52 23.04
N ASP A 544 -2.01 22.48 21.71
CA ASP A 544 -3.28 22.27 21.01
C ASP A 544 -3.87 20.89 21.33
N CYS A 545 -5.10 20.78 21.83
CA CYS A 545 -5.71 19.49 22.21
C CYS A 545 -4.91 18.67 23.26
N PHE A 546 -3.92 19.26 23.95
CA PHE A 546 -3.14 18.55 24.96
C PHE A 546 -4.04 18.04 26.09
N GLU A 547 -4.93 18.89 26.59
CA GLU A 547 -5.89 18.54 27.65
C GLU A 547 -6.76 17.34 27.28
N ASP A 548 -7.31 17.32 26.05
CA ASP A 548 -8.15 16.23 25.56
C ASP A 548 -7.39 14.89 25.52
N ILE A 549 -6.15 14.92 25.02
CA ILE A 549 -5.31 13.72 24.90
C ILE A 549 -4.89 13.24 26.29
N PHE A 550 -4.42 14.15 27.14
CA PHE A 550 -3.98 13.84 28.50
C PHE A 550 -5.13 13.27 29.33
N ARG A 551 -6.32 13.86 29.25
CA ARG A 551 -7.51 13.36 29.95
C ARG A 551 -7.92 11.97 29.48
N ALA A 552 -7.93 11.72 28.16
CA ALA A 552 -8.24 10.40 27.63
C ALA A 552 -7.20 9.34 28.05
N PHE A 553 -5.92 9.71 28.08
CA PHE A 553 -4.84 8.86 28.59
C PHE A 553 -4.97 8.58 30.09
N PHE A 554 -5.36 9.59 30.88
CA PHE A 554 -5.63 9.47 32.31
C PHE A 554 -6.75 8.46 32.57
N ASP A 555 -7.90 8.64 31.92
CA ASP A 555 -9.07 7.77 32.09
C ASP A 555 -8.73 6.32 31.71
N ALA A 556 -8.01 6.12 30.60
CA ALA A 556 -7.55 4.80 30.17
C ALA A 556 -6.56 4.15 31.13
N SER A 557 -5.64 4.92 31.73
CA SER A 557 -4.69 4.41 32.72
C SER A 557 -5.40 3.91 33.98
N MET A 558 -6.44 4.62 34.41
CA MET A 558 -7.28 4.23 35.55
C MET A 558 -8.12 2.98 35.23
N ASP A 559 -8.77 2.94 34.07
CA ASP A 559 -9.55 1.77 33.62
C ASP A 559 -8.65 0.52 33.50
N PHE A 560 -7.45 0.66 32.94
CA PHE A 560 -6.51 -0.44 32.76
C PHE A 560 -6.03 -1.03 34.08
N LYS A 561 -5.75 -0.17 35.07
CA LYS A 561 -5.40 -0.59 36.43
C LYS A 561 -6.48 -1.47 37.05
N VAL A 562 -7.75 -1.09 36.91
CA VAL A 562 -8.89 -1.85 37.46
C VAL A 562 -8.95 -3.24 36.82
N ILE A 563 -8.85 -3.31 35.49
CA ILE A 563 -8.90 -4.58 34.74
C ILE A 563 -7.72 -5.50 35.11
N LEU A 564 -6.51 -4.95 35.26
CA LEU A 564 -5.36 -5.73 35.70
C LEU A 564 -5.55 -6.30 37.12
N ARG A 565 -6.18 -5.55 38.04
CA ARG A 565 -6.52 -6.04 39.39
C ARG A 565 -7.55 -7.18 39.35
N GLU A 566 -8.53 -7.11 38.46
CA GLU A 566 -9.62 -8.10 38.34
C GLU A 566 -9.18 -9.41 37.65
N SER A 567 -8.14 -9.39 36.82
CA SER A 567 -7.63 -10.56 36.05
C SER A 567 -6.97 -11.70 36.87
N GLY A 568 -7.13 -11.68 38.20
CA GLY A 568 -7.11 -12.84 39.11
C GLY A 568 -6.11 -13.97 38.85
N ASN A 569 -4.82 -13.76 39.11
CA ASN A 569 -3.86 -14.83 39.45
C ASN A 569 -2.57 -14.21 40.03
N LEU A 570 -2.53 -14.04 41.36
CA LEU A 570 -1.54 -13.22 42.08
C LEU A 570 -0.21 -13.98 42.30
N GLN A 571 0.79 -13.71 41.45
CA GLN A 571 2.22 -13.84 41.79
C GLN A 571 2.85 -12.44 41.90
N PHE A 572 3.91 -12.29 42.71
CA PHE A 572 4.61 -11.02 43.02
C PHE A 572 4.94 -10.16 41.79
N TYR A 573 5.34 -10.79 40.68
CA TYR A 573 5.61 -10.12 39.39
C TYR A 573 4.41 -9.35 38.80
N ARG A 574 3.16 -9.64 39.21
CA ARG A 574 1.96 -8.94 38.75
C ARG A 574 1.70 -7.60 39.46
N GLN A 575 2.20 -7.37 40.68
CA GLN A 575 1.93 -6.11 41.40
C GLN A 575 2.57 -4.91 40.68
N ILE A 576 3.77 -5.09 40.15
CA ILE A 576 4.47 -4.10 39.31
C ILE A 576 3.65 -3.81 38.05
N LEU A 577 3.22 -4.85 37.35
CA LEU A 577 2.43 -4.72 36.12
C LEU A 577 1.10 -4.00 36.37
N VAL A 578 0.44 -4.27 37.50
CA VAL A 578 -0.78 -3.57 37.94
C VAL A 578 -0.51 -2.10 38.23
N SER A 579 0.66 -1.76 38.79
CA SER A 579 1.04 -0.37 39.08
C SER A 579 1.50 0.41 37.84
N GLN A 580 2.01 -0.27 36.81
CA GLN A 580 2.67 0.35 35.66
C GLN A 580 1.86 1.46 34.95
N PRO A 581 0.54 1.32 34.72
CA PRO A 581 -0.25 2.37 34.07
C PRO A 581 -0.30 3.66 34.90
N ILE A 582 -0.33 3.51 36.23
CA ILE A 582 -0.29 4.64 37.16
C ILE A 582 1.09 5.27 37.19
N ILE A 583 2.17 4.47 37.19
CA ILE A 583 3.53 5.01 37.17
C ILE A 583 3.79 5.84 35.92
N GLU A 584 3.39 5.34 34.75
CA GLU A 584 3.51 6.08 33.50
C GLU A 584 2.71 7.39 33.53
N LEU A 585 1.51 7.38 34.12
CA LEU A 585 0.72 8.57 34.34
C LEU A 585 1.41 9.58 35.27
N LEU A 586 1.90 9.14 36.43
CA LEU A 586 2.63 9.99 37.39
C LEU A 586 3.88 10.59 36.75
N ARG A 587 4.58 9.82 35.93
CA ARG A 587 5.78 10.24 35.20
C ARG A 587 5.47 11.35 34.19
N LEU A 588 4.45 11.16 33.35
CA LEU A 588 4.01 12.19 32.42
C LEU A 588 3.49 13.43 33.15
N SER A 589 2.78 13.25 34.27
CA SER A 589 2.37 14.37 35.13
C SER A 589 3.55 15.14 35.72
N GLY A 590 4.64 14.46 36.11
CA GLY A 590 5.87 15.13 36.57
C GLY A 590 6.55 15.92 35.45
N LEU A 591 6.56 15.38 34.23
CA LEU A 591 7.06 16.07 33.05
C LEU A 591 6.25 17.31 32.70
N CYS A 592 4.93 17.34 32.96
CA CYS A 592 4.13 18.57 32.82
C CYS A 592 4.69 19.72 33.67
N PHE A 593 5.13 19.43 34.90
CA PHE A 593 5.69 20.44 35.80
C PHE A 593 7.04 20.94 35.29
N ILE A 594 7.91 20.03 34.86
CA ILE A 594 9.23 20.39 34.31
C ILE A 594 9.08 21.23 33.05
N TYR A 595 8.28 20.78 32.07
CA TYR A 595 8.15 21.48 30.79
C TYR A 595 7.39 22.81 30.91
N THR A 596 6.45 22.95 31.86
CA THR A 596 5.83 24.24 32.17
C THR A 596 6.88 25.25 32.67
N ASP A 597 7.75 24.84 33.60
CA ASP A 597 8.77 25.74 34.14
C ASP A 597 9.92 25.99 33.14
N LEU A 598 10.24 25.03 32.26
CA LEU A 598 11.25 25.20 31.20
C LEU A 598 10.80 26.14 30.07
N ILE A 599 9.53 26.06 29.67
CA ILE A 599 9.03 26.78 28.50
C ILE A 599 8.29 28.06 28.90
N GLY A 600 7.84 28.17 30.16
CA GLY A 600 7.00 29.26 30.65
C GLY A 600 5.52 29.12 30.25
N ASN A 601 5.10 27.95 29.79
CA ASN A 601 3.73 27.67 29.39
C ASN A 601 2.95 26.94 30.51
N SER A 602 2.05 27.64 31.20
CA SER A 602 1.29 27.05 32.32
C SER A 602 0.26 26.02 31.89
N THR A 603 -0.14 25.99 30.60
CA THR A 603 -1.23 25.13 30.13
C THR A 603 -1.00 23.65 30.45
N PHE A 604 0.23 23.14 30.35
CA PHE A 604 0.52 21.73 30.61
C PHE A 604 0.27 21.36 32.08
N ARG A 605 0.80 22.17 33.01
CA ARG A 605 0.59 22.01 34.45
C ARG A 605 -0.87 22.19 34.83
N ASP A 606 -1.53 23.22 34.31
CA ASP A 606 -2.92 23.54 34.63
C ASP A 606 -3.86 22.43 34.15
N SER A 607 -3.73 21.96 32.91
CA SER A 607 -4.52 20.83 32.39
C SER A 607 -4.26 19.55 33.17
N CYS A 608 -3.02 19.30 33.58
CA CYS A 608 -2.66 18.15 34.41
C CYS A 608 -3.34 18.21 35.79
N ILE A 609 -3.19 19.32 36.52
CA ILE A 609 -3.78 19.53 37.84
C ILE A 609 -5.31 19.44 37.76
N ASN A 610 -5.93 20.13 36.80
CA ASN A 610 -7.37 20.11 36.61
C ASN A 610 -7.89 18.69 36.36
N THR A 611 -7.18 17.86 35.60
CA THR A 611 -7.57 16.46 35.34
C THR A 611 -7.54 15.64 36.64
N TRP A 612 -6.46 15.77 37.43
CA TRP A 612 -6.32 15.09 38.71
C TRP A 612 -7.36 15.54 39.74
N ASP A 613 -7.57 16.85 39.88
CA ASP A 613 -8.56 17.44 40.80
C ASP A 613 -9.98 16.99 40.45
N ASN A 614 -10.34 16.98 39.16
CA ASN A 614 -11.65 16.51 38.69
C ASN A 614 -11.87 15.03 38.99
N TYR A 615 -10.85 14.18 38.82
CA TYR A 615 -10.93 12.77 39.16
C TYR A 615 -11.14 12.54 40.65
N LEU A 616 -10.34 13.21 41.49
CA LEU A 616 -10.43 13.11 42.94
C LEU A 616 -11.78 13.62 43.46
N ALA A 617 -12.29 14.73 42.92
CA ALA A 617 -13.63 15.24 43.24
C ALA A 617 -14.75 14.26 42.83
N LYS A 618 -14.61 13.62 41.66
CA LYS A 618 -15.60 12.65 41.16
C LYS A 618 -15.67 11.40 42.03
N ILE A 619 -14.52 10.88 42.47
CA ILE A 619 -14.47 9.68 43.33
C ILE A 619 -14.90 9.99 44.75
N SER A 620 -14.51 11.15 45.27
CA SER A 620 -14.84 11.52 46.63
C SER A 620 -16.33 11.76 46.81
N GLY A 621 -17.04 12.23 45.78
CA GLY A 621 -18.42 12.68 45.90
C GLY A 621 -18.58 13.79 46.95
N GLY A 622 -17.49 14.52 47.25
CA GLY A 622 -17.39 15.47 48.35
C GLY A 622 -16.91 14.90 49.69
N SER A 623 -16.67 13.59 49.81
CA SER A 623 -16.15 12.95 51.04
C SER A 623 -14.62 13.00 51.12
N ASN A 624 -14.10 13.75 52.09
CA ASN A 624 -12.67 13.87 52.35
C ASN A 624 -11.99 12.51 52.66
N GLU A 625 -12.72 11.56 53.27
CA GLU A 625 -12.20 10.24 53.63
C GLU A 625 -11.96 9.36 52.40
N VAL A 626 -12.91 9.38 51.45
CA VAL A 626 -12.81 8.60 50.21
C VAL A 626 -11.69 9.14 49.32
N GLU A 627 -11.56 10.47 49.22
CA GLU A 627 -10.44 11.10 48.50
C GLU A 627 -9.09 10.72 49.13
N THR A 628 -9.02 10.73 50.45
CA THR A 628 -7.81 10.35 51.20
C THR A 628 -7.40 8.91 50.92
N ASN A 629 -8.35 7.96 50.93
CA ASN A 629 -8.07 6.56 50.64
C ASN A 629 -7.62 6.33 49.19
N ALA A 630 -8.20 7.07 48.24
CA ALA A 630 -7.77 7.03 46.84
C ALA A 630 -6.31 7.52 46.69
N LEU A 631 -5.96 8.63 47.33
CA LEU A 631 -4.59 9.16 47.34
C LEU A 631 -3.59 8.18 47.99
N LYS A 632 -3.95 7.57 49.12
CA LYS A 632 -3.10 6.53 49.77
C LYS A 632 -2.84 5.36 48.83
N THR A 633 -3.88 4.86 48.15
CA THR A 633 -3.75 3.73 47.23
C THR A 633 -2.76 4.04 46.10
N ILE A 634 -2.83 5.25 45.51
CA ILE A 634 -1.92 5.67 44.44
C ILE A 634 -0.49 5.82 44.96
N PHE A 635 -0.32 6.36 46.17
CA PHE A 635 0.99 6.49 46.81
C PHE A 635 1.60 5.12 47.15
N GLU A 636 0.80 4.18 47.63
CA GLU A 636 1.23 2.79 47.89
C GLU A 636 1.67 2.09 46.60
N ASP A 637 0.91 2.23 45.50
CA ASP A 637 1.29 1.67 44.20
C ASP A 637 2.66 2.23 43.74
N TYR A 638 2.90 3.52 43.94
CA TYR A 638 4.18 4.17 43.66
C TYR A 638 5.31 3.66 44.56
N GLN A 639 5.10 3.56 45.87
CA GLN A 639 6.12 3.06 46.81
C GLN A 639 6.50 1.61 46.53
N ASN A 640 5.52 0.76 46.23
CA ASN A 640 5.75 -0.63 45.87
C ASN A 640 6.59 -0.73 44.59
N TRP A 641 6.30 0.08 43.57
CA TRP A 641 7.09 0.14 42.35
C TRP A 641 8.50 0.73 42.57
N LYS A 642 8.64 1.73 43.44
CA LYS A 642 9.92 2.40 43.72
C LYS A 642 10.90 1.48 44.44
N ASN A 643 10.41 0.71 45.41
CA ASN A 643 11.21 -0.17 46.25
C ASN A 643 11.54 -1.51 45.57
N ASP A 644 11.05 -1.73 44.34
CA ASP A 644 11.32 -2.93 43.58
C ASP A 644 12.65 -2.81 42.81
N ASN A 645 13.49 -3.83 42.94
CA ASN A 645 14.80 -3.94 42.29
C ASN A 645 14.76 -4.71 40.96
N SER A 646 13.58 -5.09 40.48
CA SER A 646 13.42 -5.79 39.20
C SER A 646 13.53 -4.85 37.99
N ILE A 647 13.65 -5.44 36.80
CA ILE A 647 13.74 -4.67 35.55
C ILE A 647 12.41 -3.95 35.32
N LYS A 648 12.45 -2.63 35.38
CA LYS A 648 11.28 -1.78 35.20
C LYS A 648 10.82 -1.78 33.73
N PRO A 649 9.51 -1.91 33.45
CA PRO A 649 9.00 -1.77 32.09
C PRO A 649 9.25 -0.35 31.56
N ASN A 650 9.36 -0.18 30.24
CA ASN A 650 9.57 1.10 29.54
C ASN A 650 10.94 1.79 29.74
N PHE A 651 11.96 1.09 30.26
CA PHE A 651 13.31 1.65 30.47
C PHE A 651 13.89 2.39 29.24
N GLN A 652 13.72 1.85 28.02
CA GLN A 652 14.22 2.48 26.80
C GLN A 652 13.55 3.83 26.52
N GLU A 653 12.25 3.95 26.77
CA GLU A 653 11.53 5.20 26.58
C GLU A 653 11.85 6.23 27.66
N ASP A 654 12.03 5.78 28.90
CA ASP A 654 12.45 6.66 29.98
C ASP A 654 13.83 7.25 29.69
N TYR A 655 14.75 6.39 29.23
CA TYR A 655 16.06 6.82 28.78
C TYR A 655 15.97 7.82 27.60
N ARG A 656 15.11 7.57 26.62
CA ARG A 656 14.88 8.50 25.50
C ARG A 656 14.34 9.85 25.97
N ARG A 657 13.37 9.87 26.88
CA ARG A 657 12.79 11.11 27.44
C ARG A 657 13.85 11.91 28.21
N GLN A 658 14.70 11.23 28.97
CA GLN A 658 15.83 11.85 29.67
C GLN A 658 16.83 12.46 28.68
N ILE A 659 17.18 11.77 27.59
CA ILE A 659 18.07 12.32 26.54
C ILE A 659 17.46 13.59 25.94
N ILE A 660 16.18 13.58 25.56
CA ILE A 660 15.51 14.72 24.94
C ILE A 660 15.48 15.92 25.90
N LEU A 661 15.18 15.66 27.19
CA LEU A 661 15.22 16.69 28.21
C LEU A 661 16.64 17.24 28.41
N ALA A 662 17.65 16.38 28.45
CA ALA A 662 19.05 16.78 28.57
C ALA A 662 19.48 17.66 27.38
N GLN A 663 19.12 17.28 26.15
CA GLN A 663 19.36 18.09 24.96
C GLN A 663 18.69 19.46 25.08
N LYS A 664 17.45 19.52 25.59
CA LYS A 664 16.75 20.79 25.80
C LYS A 664 17.43 21.68 26.85
N LEU A 665 17.91 21.09 27.94
CA LEU A 665 18.66 21.81 28.97
C LEU A 665 20.01 22.32 28.44
N ASP A 666 20.70 21.54 27.59
CA ASP A 666 21.94 21.95 26.91
C ASP A 666 21.68 23.11 25.93
N GLU A 667 20.62 23.04 25.12
CA GLU A 667 20.19 24.13 24.22
C GLU A 667 19.95 25.45 24.98
N LEU A 668 19.45 25.37 26.21
CA LEU A 668 19.20 26.52 27.08
C LEU A 668 20.45 26.96 27.88
N GLY A 669 21.60 26.32 27.67
CA GLY A 669 22.85 26.63 28.37
C GLY A 669 22.85 26.29 29.86
N LEU A 670 21.90 25.45 30.30
CA LEU A 670 21.76 25.01 31.69
C LEU A 670 22.70 23.85 32.03
N LEU A 671 23.25 23.17 31.02
CA LEU A 671 24.27 22.15 31.19
C LEU A 671 25.66 22.71 30.82
N LYS A 672 26.61 22.76 31.78
CA LYS A 672 28.01 23.09 31.50
C LYS A 672 28.82 21.82 31.17
N LYS A 673 29.82 21.95 30.29
CA LYS A 673 30.75 20.87 29.89
C LYS A 673 31.88 20.59 30.89
N GLU A 674 32.03 21.43 31.92
CA GLU A 674 33.10 21.33 32.91
C GLU A 674 32.51 21.01 34.29
N PHE A 675 33.10 20.03 34.98
CA PHE A 675 32.80 19.67 36.37
C PHE A 675 33.06 20.88 37.30
N GLN A 676 32.07 21.74 37.48
CA GLN A 676 32.07 22.77 38.52
C GLN A 676 31.09 22.39 39.63
N TYR A 677 31.56 22.42 40.89
CA TYR A 677 30.79 22.11 42.09
C TYR A 677 29.52 23.00 42.22
N PRO A 678 28.46 22.52 42.91
CA PRO A 678 27.11 23.11 42.85
C PRO A 678 27.03 24.55 43.41
N ARG A 679 28.01 24.98 44.22
CA ARG A 679 28.08 26.36 44.75
C ARG A 679 28.23 27.45 43.67
N SER A 680 28.75 27.13 42.48
CA SER A 680 28.83 28.11 41.39
C SER A 680 27.60 28.15 40.48
N MET A 681 26.64 27.21 40.61
CA MET A 681 25.39 27.20 39.85
C MET A 681 24.30 28.09 40.50
N GLN A 682 24.22 28.11 41.83
CA GLN A 682 23.19 28.91 42.53
C GLN A 682 23.34 30.42 42.31
N SER A 683 24.53 30.92 41.94
CA SER A 683 24.81 32.36 41.83
C SER A 683 24.78 32.93 40.40
N GLN A 684 24.73 32.11 39.34
CA GLN A 684 24.90 32.61 37.96
C GLN A 684 23.62 32.65 37.11
N ASN A 685 22.52 32.00 37.52
CA ASN A 685 21.24 31.99 36.78
C ASN A 685 20.06 32.21 37.75
N SER A 686 19.78 33.46 38.14
CA SER A 686 18.66 33.82 39.03
C SER A 686 17.27 33.69 38.39
N ASP A 687 17.21 33.56 37.08
CA ASP A 687 15.98 33.77 36.31
C ASP A 687 15.16 32.48 36.10
N TRP A 688 15.69 31.32 36.51
CA TRP A 688 15.03 30.02 36.35
C TRP A 688 14.45 29.50 37.67
N SER A 689 13.32 28.77 37.59
CA SER A 689 12.65 28.23 38.77
C SER A 689 13.57 27.29 39.56
N GLU A 690 13.32 27.17 40.87
CA GLU A 690 14.05 26.24 41.74
C GLU A 690 13.98 24.79 41.23
N LEU A 691 12.85 24.39 40.65
CA LEU A 691 12.66 23.07 40.04
C LEU A 691 13.61 22.84 38.86
N ILE A 692 13.79 23.81 37.97
CA ILE A 692 14.68 23.65 36.81
C ILE A 692 16.15 23.63 37.23
N ARG A 693 16.53 24.48 38.19
CA ARG A 693 17.89 24.45 38.77
C ARG A 693 18.17 23.10 39.42
N ALA A 694 17.20 22.58 40.15
CA ALA A 694 17.25 21.26 40.76
C ALA A 694 17.43 20.15 39.71
N VAL A 695 16.58 20.10 38.69
CA VAL A 695 16.66 19.10 37.61
C VAL A 695 17.98 19.21 36.83
N ALA A 696 18.44 20.41 36.49
CA ALA A 696 19.71 20.62 35.79
C ALA A 696 20.92 20.14 36.60
N SER A 697 20.90 20.35 37.92
CA SER A 697 21.96 19.85 38.81
C SER A 697 22.04 18.32 38.83
N LEU A 698 20.90 17.61 38.79
CA LEU A 698 20.87 16.14 38.76
C LEU A 698 21.55 15.56 37.51
N PHE A 699 21.36 16.19 36.35
CA PHE A 699 22.03 15.80 35.11
C PHE A 699 23.54 16.05 35.13
N HIS A 700 24.05 16.95 35.98
CA HIS A 700 25.48 17.20 36.16
C HIS A 700 26.18 16.11 36.97
N PHE A 701 25.52 15.57 37.99
CA PHE A 701 26.13 14.56 38.88
C PHE A 701 26.01 13.14 38.35
N ASN A 702 24.87 12.82 37.74
CA ASN A 702 24.60 11.50 37.19
C ASN A 702 24.43 11.63 35.67
N HIS A 703 25.52 11.45 34.92
CA HIS A 703 25.54 11.59 33.46
C HIS A 703 24.47 10.76 32.70
N LEU A 704 23.74 9.83 33.34
CA LEU A 704 22.83 8.92 32.64
C LEU A 704 21.52 8.53 33.37
N ILE A 705 21.23 8.93 34.61
CA ILE A 705 20.02 8.46 35.30
C ILE A 705 19.46 9.55 36.23
N ILE A 706 18.40 10.23 35.79
CA ILE A 706 17.52 10.92 36.74
C ILE A 706 16.78 9.85 37.54
N HIS A 707 16.61 10.09 38.84
CA HIS A 707 15.48 9.56 39.60
C HIS A 707 14.17 9.74 38.81
N ASP A 708 13.23 8.80 38.93
CA ASP A 708 12.06 8.76 38.05
C ASP A 708 11.26 10.08 38.10
N PHE A 709 10.80 10.60 36.96
CA PHE A 709 10.01 11.85 36.90
C PHE A 709 8.71 11.76 37.70
N SER A 710 8.25 10.54 37.99
CA SER A 710 7.14 10.31 38.92
C SER A 710 7.41 10.88 40.32
N ASP A 711 8.67 10.90 40.78
CA ASP A 711 9.08 11.48 42.07
C ASP A 711 8.70 12.96 42.17
N ILE A 712 8.89 13.72 41.08
CA ILE A 712 8.59 15.15 41.02
C ILE A 712 7.09 15.41 41.23
N PHE A 713 6.24 14.65 40.55
CA PHE A 713 4.79 14.80 40.70
C PHE A 713 4.30 14.32 42.06
N VAL A 714 4.83 13.20 42.54
CA VAL A 714 4.50 12.66 43.85
C VAL A 714 4.81 13.67 44.94
N GLU A 715 5.93 14.39 44.87
CA GLU A 715 6.28 15.36 45.92
C GLU A 715 5.56 16.69 45.79
N LEU A 716 5.54 17.27 44.58
CA LEU A 716 4.98 18.60 44.39
C LEU A 716 3.45 18.63 44.47
N TYR A 717 2.78 17.53 44.12
CA TYR A 717 1.32 17.46 44.09
C TYR A 717 0.74 16.47 45.11
N LEU A 718 1.04 15.17 44.99
CA LEU A 718 0.41 14.15 45.84
C LEU A 718 0.81 14.28 47.31
N GLY A 719 2.09 14.56 47.58
CA GLY A 719 2.67 14.74 48.90
C GLY A 719 2.07 15.95 49.60
N CYS A 720 2.02 17.10 48.92
CA CYS A 720 1.34 18.30 49.42
C CYS A 720 -0.13 18.06 49.77
N ARG A 721 -0.88 17.33 48.93
CA ARG A 721 -2.29 16.96 49.16
C ARG A 721 -2.47 15.95 50.31
N LEU A 722 -1.54 15.02 50.51
CA LEU A 722 -1.56 14.06 51.61
C LEU A 722 -1.15 14.71 52.94
N ALA A 723 -0.21 15.65 52.90
CA ALA A 723 0.24 16.46 54.03
C ALA A 723 -0.88 17.35 54.57
N SER A 724 -1.59 18.05 53.68
CA SER A 724 -2.71 18.91 54.05
C SER A 724 -3.89 18.15 54.68
N LYS A 725 -3.90 16.81 54.53
CA LYS A 725 -4.91 15.90 55.11
C LYS A 725 -4.39 15.10 56.32
N ASN A 726 -3.19 15.38 56.84
CA ASN A 726 -2.55 14.68 57.98
C ASN A 726 -2.37 13.17 57.78
N VAL A 727 -2.19 12.71 56.54
CA VAL A 727 -2.14 11.28 56.20
C VAL A 727 -0.72 10.73 56.22
N ILE A 728 0.22 11.55 55.77
CA ILE A 728 1.65 11.27 55.79
C ILE A 728 2.27 12.40 56.61
N ALA A 729 3.07 12.06 57.62
CA ALA A 729 4.04 13.02 58.12
C ALA A 729 5.02 13.25 56.97
N VAL A 730 4.90 14.37 56.26
CA VAL A 730 5.94 14.75 55.31
C VAL A 730 7.16 14.99 56.17
N ASP A 731 8.05 14.01 56.20
CA ASP A 731 9.39 14.18 56.71
C ASP A 731 10.09 15.13 55.75
N TYR A 732 9.82 16.42 55.93
CA TYR A 732 10.31 17.52 55.10
C TYR A 732 11.85 17.58 55.12
N GLU A 733 12.49 16.91 56.08
CA GLU A 733 13.95 16.74 56.16
C GLU A 733 14.48 15.71 55.14
N ASN A 734 13.64 14.81 54.61
CA ASN A 734 14.05 13.73 53.70
C ASN A 734 13.50 13.81 52.27
N SER A 735 12.75 14.85 51.91
CA SER A 735 12.12 14.97 50.58
C SER A 735 13.15 15.09 49.46
N PHE A 736 12.90 14.44 48.33
CA PHE A 736 13.74 14.47 47.14
C PHE A 736 13.88 15.90 46.60
N VAL A 737 12.83 16.72 46.62
CA VAL A 737 12.85 18.15 46.30
C VAL A 737 13.78 18.93 47.24
N ARG A 738 13.83 18.65 48.56
CA ARG A 738 14.80 19.31 49.46
C ARG A 738 16.22 18.75 49.32
N LYS A 739 16.38 17.44 49.06
CA LYS A 739 17.68 16.82 48.71
C LYS A 739 18.31 17.41 47.45
N ILE A 740 17.50 17.98 46.56
CA ILE A 740 17.98 18.65 45.34
C ILE A 740 18.07 20.18 45.52
N ILE A 741 17.17 20.80 46.28
CA ILE A 741 17.19 22.26 46.54
C ILE A 741 18.30 22.64 47.54
N ASP A 742 18.62 21.77 48.51
CA ASP A 742 19.68 21.93 49.51
C ASP A 742 20.54 20.65 49.58
N PRO A 743 21.56 20.49 48.71
CA PRO A 743 22.46 19.33 48.73
C PRO A 743 23.39 19.28 49.96
N LEU A 744 23.26 20.21 50.93
CA LEU A 744 24.20 20.44 52.02
C LEU A 744 24.03 19.51 53.24
N GLU A 745 22.97 18.71 53.34
CA GLU A 745 22.73 17.89 54.53
C GLU A 745 23.09 16.40 54.39
N TYR A 746 23.51 15.93 53.21
CA TYR A 746 23.81 14.51 52.95
C TYR A 746 25.30 14.19 52.72
N GLU A 747 26.18 14.90 53.43
CA GLU A 747 27.63 14.62 53.49
C GLU A 747 28.11 14.26 54.91
N ASN A 748 27.27 13.57 55.70
CA ASN A 748 27.70 12.84 56.91
C ASN A 748 27.20 11.41 56.92
#